data_AF-A0A6N2SXD9-F1
#
_entry.id   AF-A0A6N2SXD9-F1
#
_cell.length_a   1.000
_cell.length_b   1.000
_cell.length_c   1.000
_cell.angle_alpha   90.00
_cell.angle_beta   90.00
_cell.angle_gamma   90.00
#
_symmetry.space_group_name_H-M   'P 1'
#
loop_
_entity.id
_entity.type
_entity.pdbx_description
1 polymer ?
#
loop_
_entity_poly.entity_id
_entity_poly.type
_entity_poly.pdbx_seq_one_letter_code
_entity_poly.pdbx_strand_id
1 'polypeptide(L)'
;MISAVLFISFFVFLILGVPIAVCLGLSSVCAILYSGTSLTIVATNMYSGISKFLLLAIPFFVLSGNIMAKAGISRRLIKFVDTCVGHKRGGIAIVCVIVACFFGAISGSGPATVAALGAVLIPAMVERGGFSAPFSTALMATASSIAIVIPPSIAFVVYASITGVSIADMFTAGIVPGILMGTALVIVVMIEARRKNIQPVQKKATAKERWAAFKDAFWGFLMPVIILGGIYGGIFTPTEAAAVSVVYGLFVGMVIYREVSFKDLFDILVDSAKTTGGIMLIVASASLFSFVCTKFGIAEAASALLGSIANNQFVFLLIVNVIFLIAGCFIDANSAMYIFIPIMLPVCKELGYDVVAFGVMATVNLAIGQVTPPVGVNLFVAIGIKIKKGLEVTLQHISKAVMPMIAVCVAVLLIVTYVPAVSVALPKALAKNGSYSGEQDNISGGMRTAGGEEEGFNVIADYSNLDWPEMTWNFACSPTETSTWADGGRKFGELMEKATGGKVKVNVYAADQLTNGNQSEGIQALIDGDPVQVSMHSNLIYSAFDPRFNVVSLPFIYDSYEDADNKFDGQAGEMMKEILGEYGLHCMGIAENGFRELTNSVREVTSVEDMKNLKIRVAGSNLLMECYKRWGADATNMNWSETYTALQQNTVEGQENPLPAIDAASVQEVQPYCSMWDAVYDCLFFCINQELYDSLTPEQQAAVDEAGQKAVEYERYINRAGDEEILSRWKEKNGVTITEKEDMDIDSFKEAVKGIDEWYIKELESQGYEDARELVEVFCS
;
A
#
# COMPACT_ATOMS: atom_id res chain seq x y z
N MET A 1 -4.30 -3.38 -28.49
CA MET A 1 -3.19 -2.70 -29.20
C MET A 1 -2.35 -1.83 -28.27
N ILE A 2 -2.95 -1.07 -27.35
CA ILE A 2 -2.24 -0.23 -26.36
C ILE A 2 -1.22 -1.04 -25.54
N SER A 3 -1.61 -2.23 -25.06
CA SER A 3 -0.72 -3.14 -24.33
C SER A 3 0.50 -3.56 -25.14
N ALA A 4 0.34 -3.78 -26.46
CA ALA A 4 1.45 -4.12 -27.34
C ALA A 4 2.39 -2.91 -27.51
N VAL A 5 1.86 -1.70 -27.66
CA VAL A 5 2.67 -0.47 -27.69
C VAL A 5 3.46 -0.32 -26.39
N LEU A 6 2.81 -0.50 -25.24
CA LEU A 6 3.44 -0.44 -23.91
C LEU A 6 4.60 -1.43 -23.79
N PHE A 7 4.36 -2.73 -24.00
CA PHE A 7 5.40 -3.75 -23.78
C PHE A 7 6.48 -3.73 -24.86
N ILE A 8 6.13 -3.55 -26.14
CA ILE A 8 7.11 -3.50 -27.22
C ILE A 8 8.04 -2.30 -27.03
N SER A 9 7.49 -1.10 -26.77
CA SER A 9 8.32 0.08 -26.52
C SER A 9 9.19 -0.10 -25.26
N PHE A 10 8.64 -0.66 -24.18
CA PHE A 10 9.40 -0.99 -22.97
C PHE A 10 10.59 -1.91 -23.26
N PHE A 11 10.37 -3.05 -23.93
CA PHE A 11 11.44 -3.99 -24.26
C PHE A 11 12.44 -3.42 -25.26
N VAL A 12 12.00 -2.62 -26.23
CA VAL A 12 12.90 -1.92 -27.16
C VAL A 12 13.82 -0.97 -26.38
N PHE A 13 13.28 -0.11 -25.51
CA PHE A 13 14.11 0.79 -24.69
C PHE A 13 15.07 0.01 -23.79
N LEU A 14 14.61 -1.10 -23.19
CA LEU A 14 15.43 -1.96 -22.36
C LEU A 14 16.60 -2.58 -23.16
N ILE A 15 16.34 -3.09 -24.38
CA ILE A 15 17.38 -3.66 -25.25
C ILE A 15 18.38 -2.60 -25.72
N LEU A 16 17.93 -1.35 -25.91
CA LEU A 16 18.78 -0.22 -26.23
C LEU A 16 19.67 0.24 -25.06
N GLY A 17 19.52 -0.36 -23.87
CA GLY A 17 20.31 -0.01 -22.68
C GLY A 17 19.86 1.28 -22.00
N VAL A 18 18.63 1.72 -22.26
CA VAL A 18 18.04 2.88 -21.58
C VAL A 18 17.81 2.53 -20.10
N PRO A 19 18.04 3.46 -19.15
CA PRO A 19 17.77 3.21 -17.73
C PRO A 19 16.31 2.81 -17.49
N ILE A 20 16.07 1.82 -16.61
CA ILE A 20 14.75 1.20 -16.40
C ILE A 20 13.65 2.22 -16.08
N ALA A 21 13.94 3.21 -15.23
CA ALA A 21 12.97 4.26 -14.91
C ALA A 21 12.51 5.03 -16.16
N VAL A 22 13.44 5.26 -17.10
CA VAL A 22 13.14 5.91 -18.38
C VAL A 22 12.40 4.96 -19.31
N CYS A 23 12.74 3.67 -19.33
CA CYS A 23 11.98 2.66 -20.08
C CYS A 23 10.51 2.61 -19.66
N LEU A 24 10.24 2.57 -18.35
CA LEU A 24 8.89 2.55 -17.79
C LEU A 24 8.11 3.83 -18.08
N GLY A 25 8.75 4.98 -17.87
CA GLY A 25 8.11 6.27 -18.12
C GLY A 25 7.78 6.48 -19.59
N LEU A 26 8.77 6.28 -20.48
CA LEU A 26 8.58 6.48 -21.92
C LEU A 26 7.62 5.47 -22.53
N SER A 27 7.65 4.20 -22.12
CA SER A 27 6.71 3.21 -22.65
C SER A 27 5.27 3.56 -22.27
N SER A 28 5.06 4.05 -21.04
CA SER A 28 3.76 4.51 -20.55
C SER A 28 3.30 5.76 -21.30
N VAL A 29 4.20 6.72 -21.55
CA VAL A 29 3.91 7.90 -22.38
C VAL A 29 3.54 7.50 -23.80
N CYS A 30 4.25 6.54 -24.42
CA CYS A 30 3.90 6.03 -25.74
C CYS A 30 2.50 5.39 -25.75
N ALA A 31 2.14 4.64 -24.71
CA ALA A 31 0.82 4.03 -24.59
C ALA A 31 -0.28 5.07 -24.40
N ILE A 32 -0.05 6.09 -23.55
CA ILE A 32 -0.97 7.20 -23.31
C ILE A 32 -1.20 8.01 -24.59
N LEU A 33 -0.13 8.38 -25.29
CA LEU A 33 -0.21 9.08 -26.58
C LEU A 33 -0.99 8.29 -27.63
N TYR A 34 -0.77 6.97 -27.69
CA TYR A 34 -1.49 6.09 -28.60
C TYR A 34 -2.98 5.96 -28.23
N SER A 35 -3.32 6.03 -26.95
CA SER A 35 -4.70 5.96 -26.47
C SER A 35 -5.52 7.25 -26.68
N GLY A 36 -4.88 8.37 -27.02
CA GLY A 36 -5.55 9.69 -27.09
C GLY A 36 -5.81 10.35 -25.73
N THR A 37 -5.40 9.73 -24.63
CA THR A 37 -5.55 10.28 -23.27
C THR A 37 -4.63 11.49 -23.06
N SER A 38 -5.06 12.46 -22.24
CA SER A 38 -4.28 13.66 -21.89
C SER A 38 -2.91 13.34 -21.29
N LEU A 39 -1.87 14.06 -21.77
CA LEU A 39 -0.51 13.99 -21.21
C LEU A 39 -0.41 14.52 -19.77
N THR A 40 -1.40 15.28 -19.29
CA THR A 40 -1.43 15.76 -17.89
C THR A 40 -1.36 14.59 -16.90
N ILE A 41 -1.96 13.45 -17.26
CA ILE A 41 -1.94 12.22 -16.46
C ILE A 41 -0.51 11.74 -16.15
N VAL A 42 0.45 12.00 -17.04
CA VAL A 42 1.87 11.65 -16.83
C VAL A 42 2.41 12.36 -15.59
N ALA A 43 2.20 13.68 -15.49
CA ALA A 43 2.69 14.47 -14.37
C ALA A 43 1.97 14.09 -13.07
N THR A 44 0.64 13.97 -13.12
CA THR A 44 -0.18 13.63 -11.94
C THR A 44 0.17 12.26 -11.37
N ASN A 45 0.30 11.22 -12.21
CA ASN A 45 0.63 9.87 -11.75
C ASN A 45 2.06 9.74 -11.26
N MET A 46 3.01 10.39 -11.95
CA MET A 46 4.40 10.38 -11.50
C MET A 46 4.56 11.09 -10.15
N TYR A 47 3.85 12.21 -9.93
CA TYR A 47 3.84 12.92 -8.66
C TYR A 47 3.15 12.13 -7.55
N SER A 48 1.92 11.67 -7.79
CA SER A 48 1.13 10.86 -6.83
C SER A 48 1.86 9.59 -6.40
N GLY A 49 2.58 8.95 -7.33
CA GLY A 49 3.40 7.78 -7.06
C GLY A 49 4.51 8.01 -6.02
N ILE A 50 5.13 9.20 -6.03
CA ILE A 50 6.23 9.55 -5.12
C ILE A 50 5.78 10.31 -3.87
N SER A 51 4.58 10.90 -3.87
CA SER A 51 4.02 11.65 -2.75
C SER A 51 3.37 10.75 -1.68
N LYS A 52 3.92 9.56 -1.45
CA LYS A 52 3.45 8.63 -0.41
C LYS A 52 4.34 8.72 0.82
N PHE A 53 3.77 9.01 1.99
CA PHE A 53 4.52 9.18 3.24
C PHE A 53 5.39 7.96 3.59
N LEU A 54 4.89 6.74 3.33
CA LEU A 54 5.64 5.49 3.56
C LEU A 54 6.97 5.43 2.80
N LEU A 55 7.09 6.12 1.66
CA LEU A 55 8.32 6.14 0.87
C LEU A 55 9.43 6.98 1.52
N LEU A 56 9.12 7.83 2.51
CA LEU A 56 10.14 8.55 3.30
C LEU A 56 11.03 7.60 4.09
N ALA A 57 10.58 6.38 4.38
CA ALA A 57 11.41 5.39 5.05
C ALA A 57 12.63 5.01 4.17
N ILE A 58 12.51 5.06 2.84
CA ILE A 58 13.58 4.72 1.91
C ILE A 58 14.80 5.66 2.09
N PRO A 59 14.70 7.00 1.95
CA PRO A 59 15.83 7.88 2.17
C PRO A 59 16.42 7.77 3.57
N PHE A 60 15.58 7.62 4.61
CA PHE A 60 16.08 7.49 5.99
C PHE A 60 16.83 6.18 6.23
N PHE A 61 16.34 5.04 5.74
CA PHE A 61 17.06 3.76 5.85
C PHE A 61 18.33 3.75 4.99
N VAL A 62 18.29 4.32 3.78
CA VAL A 62 19.50 4.48 2.93
C VAL A 62 20.54 5.35 3.65
N LEU A 63 20.12 6.48 4.22
CA LEU A 63 20.99 7.39 4.96
C LEU A 63 21.57 6.72 6.21
N SER A 64 20.73 6.03 6.98
CA SER A 64 21.15 5.27 8.17
C SER A 64 22.19 4.21 7.82
N GLY A 65 21.96 3.42 6.76
CA GLY A 65 22.91 2.43 6.26
C GLY A 65 24.26 3.03 5.88
N ASN A 66 24.26 4.17 5.18
CA ASN A 66 25.49 4.87 4.78
C ASN A 66 26.25 5.46 5.98
N ILE A 67 25.55 6.03 6.97
CA ILE A 67 26.15 6.50 8.23
C ILE A 67 26.82 5.33 8.96
N MET A 68 26.12 4.21 9.07
CA MET A 68 26.57 3.00 9.77
C MET A 68 27.80 2.37 9.12
N ALA A 69 27.83 2.36 7.78
CA ALA A 69 28.99 1.91 7.01
C ALA A 69 30.23 2.77 7.33
N LYS A 70 30.06 4.10 7.39
CA LYS A 70 31.14 5.04 7.70
C LYS A 70 31.57 5.00 9.18
N ALA A 71 30.64 4.73 10.10
CA ALA A 71 30.88 4.66 11.54
C ALA A 71 31.75 3.47 12.00
N GLY A 72 32.17 2.59 11.09
CA GLY A 72 33.06 1.47 11.39
C GLY A 72 32.40 0.33 12.17
N ILE A 73 31.07 0.25 12.15
CA ILE A 73 30.31 -0.80 12.82
C ILE A 73 30.62 -2.17 12.21
N SER A 74 30.79 -2.23 10.89
CA SER A 74 31.18 -3.45 10.16
C SER A 74 32.43 -4.11 10.76
N ARG A 75 33.50 -3.34 11.01
CA ARG A 75 34.75 -3.86 11.60
C ARG A 75 34.54 -4.46 12.99
N ARG A 76 33.70 -3.84 13.81
CA ARG A 76 33.40 -4.28 15.18
C ARG A 76 32.54 -5.54 15.20
N LEU A 77 31.51 -5.59 14.35
CA LEU A 77 30.69 -6.78 14.15
C LEU A 77 31.53 -7.96 13.68
N ILE A 78 32.40 -7.76 12.68
CA ILE A 78 33.33 -8.79 12.19
C ILE A 78 34.18 -9.33 13.35
N LYS A 79 34.80 -8.43 14.12
CA LYS A 79 35.66 -8.81 15.25
C LYS A 79 34.91 -9.63 16.30
N PHE A 80 33.71 -9.20 16.69
CA PHE A 80 32.90 -9.92 17.67
C PHE A 80 32.51 -11.31 17.16
N VAL A 81 31.94 -11.40 15.96
CA VAL A 81 31.51 -12.68 15.38
C VAL A 81 32.72 -13.62 15.19
N ASP A 82 33.88 -13.09 14.79
CA ASP A 82 35.13 -13.87 14.70
C ASP A 82 35.56 -14.46 16.05
N THR A 83 35.43 -13.70 17.16
CA THR A 83 35.71 -14.26 18.50
C THR A 83 34.74 -15.39 18.91
N CYS A 84 33.53 -15.39 18.37
CA CYS A 84 32.49 -16.38 18.65
C CYS A 84 32.65 -17.65 17.82
N VAL A 85 32.89 -17.53 16.51
CA VAL A 85 32.86 -18.68 15.57
C VAL A 85 34.13 -18.87 14.74
N GLY A 86 35.09 -17.93 14.76
CA GLY A 86 36.31 -17.97 13.96
C GLY A 86 37.22 -19.18 14.21
N HIS A 87 37.16 -19.74 15.44
CA HIS A 87 37.87 -20.96 15.83
C HIS A 87 37.27 -22.26 15.25
N LYS A 88 36.09 -22.20 14.62
CA LYS A 88 35.49 -23.34 13.94
C LYS A 88 36.11 -23.53 12.55
N ARG A 89 35.96 -24.73 12.01
CA ARG A 89 36.39 -25.05 10.64
C ARG A 89 35.61 -24.21 9.63
N GLY A 90 36.31 -23.46 8.77
CA GLY A 90 35.69 -22.47 7.89
C GLY A 90 35.19 -21.20 8.60
N GLY A 91 35.67 -20.93 9.83
CA GLY A 91 35.18 -19.88 10.71
C GLY A 91 35.02 -18.51 10.05
N ILE A 92 36.02 -18.03 9.30
CA ILE A 92 35.96 -16.71 8.66
C ILE A 92 34.87 -16.59 7.58
N ALA A 93 34.52 -17.69 6.90
CA ALA A 93 33.41 -17.71 5.95
C ALA A 93 32.05 -17.76 6.66
N ILE A 94 31.97 -18.40 7.84
CA ILE A 94 30.78 -18.33 8.70
C ILE A 94 30.60 -16.91 9.26
N VAL A 95 31.71 -16.25 9.66
CA VAL A 95 31.72 -14.83 10.04
C VAL A 95 31.16 -13.98 8.92
N CYS A 96 31.55 -14.25 7.67
CA CYS A 96 31.03 -13.53 6.51
C CYS A 96 29.50 -13.61 6.41
N VAL A 97 28.92 -14.81 6.50
CA VAL A 97 27.46 -15.00 6.43
C VAL A 97 26.75 -14.29 7.58
N ILE A 98 27.20 -14.50 8.81
CA ILE A 98 26.55 -13.93 10.00
C ILE A 98 26.64 -12.40 9.99
N VAL A 99 27.81 -11.83 9.70
CA VAL A 99 27.99 -10.38 9.65
C VAL A 99 27.18 -9.78 8.51
N ALA A 100 27.12 -10.43 7.34
CA ALA A 100 26.29 -9.96 6.24
C ALA A 100 24.80 -9.95 6.60
N CYS A 101 24.31 -10.93 7.37
CA CYS A 101 22.93 -10.93 7.87
C CYS A 101 22.67 -9.76 8.83
N PHE A 102 23.58 -9.51 9.79
CA PHE A 102 23.43 -8.42 10.76
C PHE A 102 23.61 -7.03 10.13
N PHE A 103 24.60 -6.86 9.26
CA PHE A 103 24.82 -5.60 8.56
C PHE A 103 23.73 -5.36 7.51
N GLY A 104 23.22 -6.43 6.91
CA GLY A 104 22.10 -6.39 5.99
C GLY A 104 20.83 -5.85 6.64
N ALA A 105 20.55 -6.27 7.88
CA ALA A 105 19.50 -5.68 8.73
C ALA A 105 19.68 -4.18 8.99
N ILE A 106 20.87 -3.61 8.77
CA ILE A 106 21.11 -2.17 8.95
C ILE A 106 21.04 -1.44 7.61
N SER A 107 21.55 -2.04 6.53
CA SER A 107 21.65 -1.37 5.22
C SER A 107 20.41 -1.53 4.34
N GLY A 108 19.64 -2.62 4.51
CA GLY A 108 18.51 -2.98 3.65
C GLY A 108 18.87 -3.16 2.17
N SER A 109 20.16 -3.28 1.82
CA SER A 109 20.66 -3.27 0.44
C SER A 109 21.79 -4.28 0.21
N GLY A 110 21.57 -5.19 -0.74
CA GLY A 110 22.55 -6.21 -1.13
C GLY A 110 23.86 -5.61 -1.69
N PRO A 111 23.82 -4.80 -2.75
CA PRO A 111 25.01 -4.19 -3.35
C PRO A 111 25.82 -3.35 -2.37
N ALA A 112 25.14 -2.57 -1.52
CA ALA A 112 25.78 -1.75 -0.50
C ALA A 112 26.50 -2.61 0.55
N THR A 113 25.88 -3.73 0.96
CA THR A 113 26.47 -4.69 1.90
C THR A 113 27.72 -5.35 1.31
N VAL A 114 27.70 -5.72 0.02
CA VAL A 114 28.89 -6.24 -0.68
C VAL A 114 30.02 -5.20 -0.66
N ALA A 115 29.73 -3.95 -1.02
CA ALA A 115 30.72 -2.88 -1.07
C ALA A 115 31.33 -2.59 0.32
N ALA A 116 30.50 -2.55 1.37
CA ALA A 116 30.94 -2.22 2.73
C ALA A 116 31.75 -3.35 3.40
N LEU A 117 31.30 -4.60 3.24
CA LEU A 117 31.88 -5.74 3.94
C LEU A 117 32.94 -6.49 3.12
N GLY A 118 32.76 -6.55 1.80
CA GLY A 118 33.58 -7.38 0.93
C GLY A 118 35.03 -6.92 0.87
N ALA A 119 35.29 -5.61 0.99
CA ALA A 119 36.65 -5.06 1.03
C ALA A 119 37.49 -5.59 2.20
N VAL A 120 36.85 -6.09 3.26
CA VAL A 120 37.51 -6.67 4.44
C VAL A 120 37.40 -8.19 4.44
N LEU A 121 36.22 -8.73 4.17
CA LEU A 121 35.94 -10.15 4.33
C LEU A 121 36.40 -11.01 3.14
N ILE A 122 36.36 -10.51 1.90
CA ILE A 122 36.85 -11.28 0.75
C ILE A 122 38.36 -11.52 0.88
N PRO A 123 39.21 -10.50 1.12
CA PRO A 123 40.64 -10.73 1.37
C PRO A 123 40.87 -11.63 2.60
N ALA A 124 40.12 -11.44 3.69
CA ALA A 124 40.29 -12.26 4.88
C ALA A 124 39.98 -13.75 4.65
N MET A 125 38.93 -14.07 3.89
CA MET A 125 38.59 -15.46 3.53
C MET A 125 39.67 -16.11 2.66
N VAL A 126 40.26 -15.36 1.74
CA VAL A 126 41.32 -15.86 0.85
C VAL A 126 42.65 -16.02 1.61
N GLU A 127 43.10 -14.96 2.28
CA GLU A 127 44.45 -14.90 2.87
C GLU A 127 44.54 -15.66 4.20
N ARG A 128 43.52 -15.55 5.05
CA ARG A 128 43.50 -16.19 6.38
C ARG A 128 42.67 -17.46 6.36
N GLY A 129 41.60 -17.52 5.58
CA GLY A 129 40.68 -18.65 5.55
C GLY A 129 41.08 -19.81 4.63
N GLY A 130 42.00 -19.59 3.70
CA GLY A 130 42.38 -20.61 2.70
C GLY A 130 41.28 -20.95 1.69
N PHE A 131 40.25 -20.10 1.56
CA PHE A 131 39.21 -20.26 0.54
C PHE A 131 39.71 -19.73 -0.81
N SER A 132 39.16 -20.27 -1.91
CA SER A 132 39.48 -19.74 -3.24
C SER A 132 38.85 -18.36 -3.43
N ALA A 133 39.51 -17.49 -4.21
CA ALA A 133 38.99 -16.16 -4.51
C ALA A 133 37.59 -16.19 -5.14
N PRO A 134 37.26 -17.10 -6.10
CA PRO A 134 35.90 -17.20 -6.64
C PRO A 134 34.85 -17.58 -5.59
N PHE A 135 35.17 -18.52 -4.69
CA PHE A 135 34.24 -18.92 -3.63
C PHE A 135 34.01 -17.80 -2.63
N SER A 136 35.08 -17.13 -2.20
CA SER A 136 35.03 -16.03 -1.23
C SER A 136 34.21 -14.85 -1.77
N THR A 137 34.39 -14.55 -3.05
CA THR A 137 33.66 -13.47 -3.75
C THR A 137 32.18 -13.85 -3.95
N ALA A 138 31.90 -15.08 -4.38
CA ALA A 138 30.53 -15.59 -4.52
C ALA A 138 29.77 -15.65 -3.19
N LEU A 139 30.44 -16.09 -2.12
CA LEU A 139 29.85 -16.14 -0.78
C LEU A 139 29.51 -14.76 -0.26
N MET A 140 30.41 -13.78 -0.44
CA MET A 140 30.13 -12.40 -0.04
C MET A 140 28.94 -11.84 -0.80
N ALA A 141 28.86 -12.07 -2.11
CA ALA A 141 27.72 -11.63 -2.93
C ALA A 141 26.40 -12.26 -2.47
N THR A 142 26.39 -13.58 -2.24
CA THR A 142 25.19 -14.34 -1.83
C THR A 142 24.76 -14.06 -0.40
N ALA A 143 25.71 -13.96 0.53
CA ALA A 143 25.39 -13.60 1.91
C ALA A 143 24.85 -12.17 2.02
N SER A 144 25.34 -11.26 1.18
CA SER A 144 24.85 -9.88 1.12
C SER A 144 23.46 -9.77 0.53
N SER A 145 23.04 -10.67 -0.36
CA SER A 145 21.68 -10.58 -0.92
C SER A 145 20.59 -10.85 0.12
N ILE A 146 20.93 -11.56 1.21
CA ILE A 146 20.04 -11.72 2.37
C ILE A 146 19.70 -10.36 3.03
N ALA A 147 20.50 -9.31 2.79
CA ALA A 147 20.26 -7.97 3.34
C ALA A 147 18.91 -7.36 2.93
N ILE A 148 18.35 -7.75 1.78
CA ILE A 148 17.02 -7.26 1.38
C ILE A 148 15.88 -8.12 1.96
N VAL A 149 16.20 -9.25 2.59
CA VAL A 149 15.22 -10.17 3.22
C VAL A 149 15.18 -9.98 4.73
N ILE A 150 16.32 -9.73 5.38
CA ILE A 150 16.36 -9.48 6.83
C ILE A 150 16.00 -8.02 7.12
N PRO A 151 15.02 -7.75 7.99
CA PRO A 151 14.56 -6.39 8.26
C PRO A 151 15.49 -5.57 9.16
N PRO A 152 15.37 -4.23 9.14
CA PRO A 152 14.60 -3.40 8.17
C PRO A 152 15.09 -3.55 6.72
N SER A 153 14.14 -3.68 5.79
CA SER A 153 14.40 -3.91 4.37
C SER A 153 13.70 -2.88 3.49
N ILE A 154 14.46 -2.27 2.58
CA ILE A 154 13.92 -1.31 1.61
C ILE A 154 12.95 -2.01 0.65
N ALA A 155 13.22 -3.26 0.26
CA ALA A 155 12.36 -4.02 -0.65
C ALA A 155 10.98 -4.27 -0.03
N PHE A 156 10.91 -4.51 1.28
CA PHE A 156 9.64 -4.65 1.99
C PHE A 156 8.87 -3.34 2.11
N VAL A 157 9.55 -2.21 2.34
CA VAL A 157 8.91 -0.89 2.32
C VAL A 157 8.31 -0.61 0.93
N VAL A 158 9.06 -0.93 -0.13
CA VAL A 158 8.58 -0.79 -1.51
C VAL A 158 7.36 -1.69 -1.76
N TYR A 159 7.44 -2.97 -1.38
CA TYR A 159 6.32 -3.89 -1.54
C TYR A 159 5.07 -3.39 -0.81
N ALA A 160 5.20 -3.00 0.47
CA ALA A 160 4.11 -2.44 1.27
C ALA A 160 3.50 -1.18 0.63
N SER A 161 4.31 -0.31 0.04
CA SER A 161 3.82 0.91 -0.63
C SER A 161 3.03 0.63 -1.93
N ILE A 162 3.25 -0.54 -2.55
CA ILE A 162 2.54 -0.97 -3.75
C ILE A 162 1.24 -1.68 -3.37
N THR A 163 1.28 -2.56 -2.37
CA THR A 163 0.17 -3.47 -2.06
C THR A 163 -0.72 -3.01 -0.91
N GLY A 164 -0.28 -2.01 -0.14
CA GLY A 164 -1.01 -1.49 1.03
C GLY A 164 -0.86 -2.35 2.30
N VAL A 165 -0.08 -3.45 2.27
CA VAL A 165 0.14 -4.27 3.47
C VAL A 165 0.99 -3.55 4.51
N SER A 166 0.86 -3.94 5.77
CA SER A 166 1.63 -3.36 6.87
C SER A 166 3.13 -3.63 6.72
N ILE A 167 3.95 -2.58 6.83
CA ILE A 167 5.42 -2.71 6.86
C ILE A 167 5.86 -3.54 8.08
N ALA A 168 5.16 -3.44 9.21
CA ALA A 168 5.47 -4.20 10.41
C ALA A 168 5.28 -5.71 10.18
N ASP A 169 4.22 -6.10 9.47
CA ASP A 169 3.98 -7.50 9.08
C ASP A 169 5.05 -7.97 8.10
N MET A 170 5.39 -7.16 7.09
CA MET A 170 6.45 -7.50 6.15
C MET A 170 7.81 -7.67 6.83
N PHE A 171 8.14 -6.79 7.79
CA PHE A 171 9.37 -6.90 8.56
C PHE A 171 9.37 -8.18 9.40
N THR A 172 8.34 -8.46 10.20
CA THR A 172 8.31 -9.72 10.97
C THR A 172 8.36 -10.95 10.06
N ALA A 173 7.66 -10.93 8.92
CA ALA A 173 7.58 -12.04 7.99
C ALA A 173 8.92 -12.41 7.34
N GLY A 174 9.82 -11.43 7.16
CA GLY A 174 11.15 -11.67 6.58
C GLY A 174 12.18 -12.29 7.52
N ILE A 175 11.96 -12.25 8.83
CA ILE A 175 12.94 -12.72 9.84
C ILE A 175 13.26 -14.21 9.66
N VAL A 176 12.22 -15.06 9.62
CA VAL A 176 12.39 -16.52 9.52
C VAL A 176 13.00 -16.93 8.18
N PRO A 177 12.50 -16.48 7.01
CA PRO A 177 13.15 -16.72 5.72
C PRO A 177 14.61 -16.27 5.67
N GLY A 178 14.93 -15.09 6.20
CA GLY A 178 16.30 -14.58 6.24
C GLY A 178 17.25 -15.45 7.07
N ILE A 179 16.79 -15.92 8.24
CA ILE A 179 17.55 -16.86 9.09
C ILE A 179 17.73 -18.21 8.39
N LEU A 180 16.72 -18.70 7.69
CA LEU A 180 16.80 -19.95 6.92
C LEU A 180 17.83 -19.84 5.80
N MET A 181 17.82 -18.75 5.02
CA MET A 181 18.82 -18.48 3.99
C MET A 181 20.24 -18.40 4.58
N GLY A 182 20.42 -17.66 5.67
CA GLY A 182 21.71 -17.56 6.36
C GLY A 182 22.22 -18.92 6.85
N THR A 183 21.33 -19.73 7.44
CA THR A 183 21.65 -21.08 7.90
C THR A 183 22.02 -21.99 6.73
N ALA A 184 21.29 -21.94 5.63
CA ALA A 184 21.58 -22.69 4.42
C ALA A 184 22.98 -22.35 3.85
N LEU A 185 23.37 -21.08 3.85
CA LEU A 185 24.71 -20.66 3.44
C LEU A 185 25.81 -21.13 4.41
N VAL A 186 25.55 -21.10 5.73
CA VAL A 186 26.48 -21.67 6.71
C VAL A 186 26.71 -23.17 6.46
N ILE A 187 25.67 -23.91 6.10
CA ILE A 187 25.78 -25.33 5.72
C ILE A 187 26.69 -25.50 4.49
N VAL A 188 26.52 -24.68 3.45
CA VAL A 188 27.41 -24.69 2.26
C VAL A 188 28.85 -24.43 2.65
N VAL A 189 29.11 -23.44 3.52
CA VAL A 189 30.46 -23.15 4.03
C VAL A 189 31.05 -24.35 4.77
N MET A 190 30.27 -25.02 5.63
CA MET A 190 30.72 -26.19 6.36
C MET A 190 31.05 -27.37 5.43
N ILE A 191 30.24 -27.59 4.39
CA ILE A 191 30.49 -28.62 3.37
C ILE A 191 31.77 -28.30 2.60
N GLU A 192 31.94 -27.07 2.13
CA GLU A 192 33.12 -26.66 1.35
C GLU A 192 34.41 -26.73 2.18
N ALA A 193 34.37 -26.25 3.43
CA ALA A 193 35.51 -26.33 4.34
C ALA A 193 35.89 -27.79 4.69
N ARG A 194 34.91 -28.70 4.71
CA ARG A 194 35.17 -30.14 4.84
C ARG A 194 35.82 -30.70 3.57
N ARG A 195 35.21 -30.48 2.40
CA ARG A 195 35.70 -30.98 1.11
C ARG A 195 37.12 -30.54 0.79
N LYS A 196 37.46 -29.27 1.07
CA LYS A 196 38.79 -28.70 0.79
C LYS A 196 39.81 -28.86 1.91
N ASN A 197 39.49 -29.59 2.98
CA ASN A 197 40.38 -29.78 4.12
C ASN A 197 40.92 -28.48 4.75
N ILE A 198 40.11 -27.41 4.72
CA ILE A 198 40.43 -26.13 5.35
C ILE A 198 40.45 -26.33 6.86
N GLN A 199 41.56 -25.94 7.50
CA GLN A 199 41.74 -26.04 8.94
C GLN A 199 41.32 -24.73 9.64
N PRO A 200 40.91 -24.78 10.92
CA PRO A 200 40.68 -23.57 11.70
C PRO A 200 42.00 -22.79 11.85
N VAL A 201 41.98 -21.51 11.49
CA VAL A 201 43.18 -20.66 11.54
C VAL A 201 43.29 -19.92 12.88
N GLN A 202 42.17 -19.71 13.57
CA GLN A 202 42.11 -19.00 14.84
C GLN A 202 42.03 -19.95 16.04
N LYS A 203 42.70 -19.58 17.13
CA LYS A 203 42.51 -20.22 18.44
C LYS A 203 41.16 -19.78 19.04
N LYS A 204 40.59 -20.61 19.90
CA LYS A 204 39.35 -20.28 20.61
C LYS A 204 39.58 -19.07 21.52
N ALA A 205 38.90 -17.97 21.23
CA ALA A 205 38.93 -16.78 22.08
C ALA A 205 38.40 -17.09 23.49
N THR A 206 39.01 -16.46 24.48
CA THR A 206 38.61 -16.53 25.90
C THR A 206 37.28 -15.81 26.13
N ALA A 207 36.58 -16.13 27.23
CA ALA A 207 35.36 -15.43 27.59
C ALA A 207 35.56 -13.92 27.78
N LYS A 208 36.74 -13.52 28.29
CA LYS A 208 37.12 -12.11 28.46
C LYS A 208 37.26 -11.37 27.13
N GLU A 209 37.90 -12.00 26.14
CA GLU A 209 38.05 -11.43 24.79
C GLU A 209 36.70 -11.31 24.08
N ARG A 210 35.83 -12.32 24.20
CA ARG A 210 34.47 -12.29 23.64
C ARG A 210 33.63 -11.18 24.24
N TRP A 211 33.67 -11.02 25.57
CA TRP A 211 32.94 -9.96 26.26
C TRP A 211 33.46 -8.56 25.89
N ALA A 212 34.78 -8.40 25.76
CA ALA A 212 35.37 -7.15 25.29
C ALA A 212 34.93 -6.81 23.86
N ALA A 213 34.92 -7.81 22.96
CA ALA A 213 34.46 -7.61 21.58
C ALA A 213 32.94 -7.36 21.51
N PHE A 214 32.14 -7.98 22.39
CA PHE A 214 30.71 -7.72 22.50
C PHE A 214 30.45 -6.28 22.91
N LYS A 215 31.12 -5.78 23.95
CA LYS A 215 31.00 -4.37 24.39
C LYS A 215 31.36 -3.39 23.28
N ASP A 216 32.40 -3.71 22.50
CA ASP A 216 32.82 -2.90 21.36
C ASP A 216 31.76 -2.91 20.24
N ALA A 217 31.11 -4.05 19.97
CA ALA A 217 30.07 -4.19 18.94
C ALA A 217 28.64 -3.83 19.39
N PHE A 218 28.41 -3.64 20.69
CA PHE A 218 27.08 -3.52 21.31
C PHE A 218 26.19 -2.48 20.65
N TRP A 219 26.74 -1.29 20.36
CA TRP A 219 25.98 -0.20 19.74
C TRP A 219 25.55 -0.51 18.30
N GLY A 220 26.24 -1.41 17.60
CA GLY A 220 25.80 -1.88 16.28
C GLY A 220 24.58 -2.80 16.38
N PHE A 221 24.56 -3.71 17.36
CA PHE A 221 23.44 -4.65 17.57
C PHE A 221 22.18 -3.97 18.10
N LEU A 222 22.34 -2.87 18.85
CA LEU A 222 21.22 -2.14 19.40
C LEU A 222 20.37 -1.46 18.31
N MET A 223 20.92 -1.21 17.11
CA MET A 223 20.19 -0.57 16.01
C MET A 223 18.97 -1.37 15.54
N PRO A 224 19.08 -2.64 15.07
CA PRO A 224 17.90 -3.43 14.74
C PRO A 224 16.91 -3.56 15.91
N VAL A 225 17.39 -3.60 17.15
CA VAL A 225 16.54 -3.69 18.34
C VAL A 225 15.75 -2.40 18.57
N ILE A 226 16.35 -1.22 18.36
CA ILE A 226 15.64 0.07 18.46
C ILE A 226 14.57 0.17 17.37
N ILE A 227 14.92 -0.18 16.13
CA ILE A 227 14.00 -0.08 14.99
C ILE A 227 12.84 -1.06 15.17
N LEU A 228 13.14 -2.35 15.34
CA LEU A 228 12.12 -3.39 15.47
C LEU A 228 11.36 -3.26 16.79
N GLY A 229 12.04 -3.03 17.91
CA GLY A 229 11.42 -2.87 19.21
C GLY A 229 10.55 -1.61 19.31
N GLY A 230 10.93 -0.52 18.64
CA GLY A 230 10.13 0.69 18.56
C GLY A 230 8.87 0.53 17.71
N ILE A 231 8.98 -0.15 16.56
CA ILE A 231 7.84 -0.48 15.69
C ILE A 231 6.88 -1.42 16.41
N TYR A 232 7.36 -2.55 16.93
CA TYR A 232 6.51 -3.55 17.57
C TYR A 232 6.02 -3.13 18.97
N GLY A 233 6.72 -2.20 19.61
CA GLY A 233 6.26 -1.56 20.85
C GLY A 233 5.17 -0.51 20.64
N GLY A 234 4.82 -0.18 19.38
CA GLY A 234 3.87 0.88 19.06
C GLY A 234 4.39 2.29 19.37
N ILE A 235 5.71 2.44 19.56
CA ILE A 235 6.34 3.72 19.90
C ILE A 235 6.63 4.52 18.63
N PHE A 236 7.03 3.84 17.56
CA PHE A 236 7.39 4.45 16.28
C PHE A 236 6.62 3.81 15.14
N THR A 237 6.19 4.63 14.19
CA THR A 237 5.86 4.14 12.84
C THR A 237 7.13 3.71 12.10
N PRO A 238 7.05 2.93 11.01
CA PRO A 238 8.23 2.52 10.24
C PRO A 238 9.09 3.69 9.71
N THR A 239 8.46 4.79 9.32
CA THR A 239 9.14 6.00 8.84
C THR A 239 9.83 6.74 9.99
N GLU A 240 9.17 6.87 11.14
CA GLU A 240 9.78 7.41 12.37
C GLU A 240 10.94 6.54 12.85
N ALA A 241 10.80 5.22 12.82
CA ALA A 241 11.86 4.29 13.19
C ALA A 241 13.08 4.45 12.26
N ALA A 242 12.86 4.71 10.97
CA ALA A 242 13.92 5.03 10.03
C ALA A 242 14.61 6.36 10.40
N ALA A 243 13.87 7.41 10.74
CA ALA A 243 14.44 8.69 11.17
C ALA A 243 15.22 8.56 12.49
N VAL A 244 14.68 7.84 13.48
CA VAL A 244 15.36 7.50 14.74
C VAL A 244 16.66 6.74 14.48
N SER A 245 16.67 5.84 13.50
CA SER A 245 17.89 5.12 13.11
C SER A 245 18.99 6.05 12.59
N VAL A 246 18.64 7.11 11.84
CA VAL A 246 19.59 8.13 11.39
C VAL A 246 20.17 8.89 12.58
N VAL A 247 19.32 9.37 13.49
CA VAL A 247 19.76 10.12 14.68
C VAL A 247 20.66 9.26 15.57
N TYR A 248 20.22 8.04 15.87
CA TYR A 248 21.01 7.07 16.62
C TYR A 248 22.34 6.77 15.92
N GLY A 249 22.32 6.65 14.60
CA GLY A 249 23.52 6.37 13.84
C GLY A 249 24.54 7.49 13.83
N LEU A 250 24.10 8.73 13.74
CA LEU A 250 24.96 9.90 13.90
C LEU A 250 25.55 9.96 15.31
N PHE A 251 24.73 9.69 16.34
CA PHE A 251 25.20 9.67 17.72
C PHE A 251 26.30 8.61 17.93
N VAL A 252 26.07 7.39 17.46
CA VAL A 252 27.05 6.30 17.56
C VAL A 252 28.31 6.62 16.74
N GLY A 253 28.15 7.13 15.52
CA GLY A 253 29.26 7.44 14.62
C GLY A 253 30.13 8.62 15.09
N MET A 254 29.53 9.69 15.59
CA MET A 254 30.23 10.93 15.97
C MET A 254 30.67 10.96 17.43
N VAL A 255 29.82 10.50 18.35
CA VAL A 255 30.05 10.67 19.80
C VAL A 255 30.74 9.46 20.40
N ILE A 256 30.22 8.26 20.10
CA ILE A 256 30.69 7.00 20.70
C ILE A 256 31.95 6.50 20.01
N TYR A 257 31.88 6.19 18.71
CA TYR A 257 33.03 5.67 17.96
C TYR A 257 33.94 6.77 17.43
N ARG A 258 33.43 7.99 17.25
CA ARG A 258 34.18 9.15 16.74
C ARG A 258 34.85 8.88 15.40
N GLU A 259 34.19 8.10 14.54
CA GLU A 259 34.67 7.76 13.19
C GLU A 259 34.04 8.62 12.09
N VAL A 260 32.91 9.27 12.37
CA VAL A 260 32.24 10.18 11.44
C VAL A 260 32.53 11.62 11.87
N SER A 261 33.10 12.43 10.97
CA SER A 261 33.28 13.86 11.18
C SER A 261 32.16 14.68 10.56
N PHE A 262 32.02 15.95 10.95
CA PHE A 262 31.06 16.87 10.33
C PHE A 262 31.29 17.06 8.82
N LYS A 263 32.51 16.85 8.31
CA LYS A 263 32.80 16.94 6.88
C LYS A 263 32.29 15.71 6.13
N ASP A 264 32.38 14.54 6.75
CA ASP A 264 31.88 13.29 6.16
C ASP A 264 30.35 13.31 5.99
N LEU A 265 29.63 14.12 6.77
CA LEU A 265 28.17 14.25 6.64
C LEU A 265 27.74 14.66 5.25
N PHE A 266 28.46 15.60 4.61
CA PHE A 266 28.12 16.06 3.28
C PHE A 266 28.22 14.92 2.26
N ASP A 267 29.33 14.17 2.30
CA ASP A 267 29.55 13.03 1.41
C ASP A 267 28.49 11.95 1.64
N ILE A 268 28.17 11.63 2.91
CA ILE A 268 27.13 10.68 3.28
C ILE A 268 25.75 11.12 2.75
N LEU A 269 25.39 12.40 2.90
CA LEU A 269 24.12 12.94 2.42
C LEU A 269 24.04 12.89 0.89
N VAL A 270 25.11 13.26 0.19
CA VAL A 270 25.19 13.21 -1.27
C VAL A 270 25.05 11.78 -1.79
N ASP A 271 25.76 10.83 -1.20
CA ASP A 271 25.69 9.43 -1.62
C ASP A 271 24.29 8.84 -1.34
N SER A 272 23.69 9.19 -0.20
CA SER A 272 22.32 8.79 0.15
C SER A 272 21.28 9.41 -0.79
N ALA A 273 21.46 10.67 -1.18
CA ALA A 273 20.58 11.38 -2.10
C ALA A 273 20.64 10.79 -3.52
N LYS A 274 21.83 10.39 -4.00
CA LYS A 274 21.99 9.72 -5.30
C LYS A 274 21.24 8.38 -5.33
N THR A 275 21.42 7.55 -4.28
CA THR A 275 20.73 6.26 -4.19
C THR A 275 19.22 6.44 -4.08
N THR A 276 18.76 7.36 -3.23
CA THR A 276 17.34 7.66 -3.06
C THR A 276 16.72 8.21 -4.35
N GLY A 277 17.37 9.18 -5.00
CA GLY A 277 16.86 9.80 -6.23
C GLY A 277 16.67 8.79 -7.36
N GLY A 278 17.59 7.83 -7.50
CA GLY A 278 17.42 6.72 -8.44
C GLY A 278 16.18 5.87 -8.13
N ILE A 279 15.99 5.50 -6.86
CA ILE A 279 14.82 4.72 -6.41
C ILE A 279 13.52 5.50 -6.66
N MET A 280 13.46 6.78 -6.27
CA MET A 280 12.26 7.61 -6.41
C MET A 280 11.89 7.86 -7.87
N LEU A 281 12.88 7.97 -8.77
CA LEU A 281 12.61 8.08 -10.20
C LEU A 281 11.97 6.80 -10.77
N ILE A 282 12.43 5.63 -10.30
CA ILE A 282 11.82 4.34 -10.65
C ILE A 282 10.38 4.29 -10.13
N VAL A 283 10.15 4.71 -8.88
CA VAL A 283 8.80 4.74 -8.28
C VAL A 283 7.85 5.62 -9.08
N ALA A 284 8.27 6.83 -9.46
CA ALA A 284 7.47 7.76 -10.25
C ALA A 284 7.04 7.14 -11.59
N SER A 285 8.01 6.66 -12.37
CA SER A 285 7.76 6.06 -13.69
C SER A 285 6.99 4.75 -13.61
N ALA A 286 7.21 3.96 -12.56
CA ALA A 286 6.50 2.72 -12.34
C ALA A 286 5.04 2.95 -11.94
N SER A 287 4.75 4.00 -11.17
CA SER A 287 3.38 4.35 -10.81
C SER A 287 2.56 4.69 -12.06
N LEU A 288 3.17 5.43 -13.00
CA LEU A 288 2.59 5.68 -14.31
C LEU A 288 2.40 4.39 -15.13
N PHE A 289 3.39 3.50 -15.13
CA PHE A 289 3.29 2.20 -15.82
C PHE A 289 2.18 1.32 -15.23
N SER A 290 2.07 1.28 -13.90
CA SER A 290 1.02 0.58 -13.17
C SER A 290 -0.36 1.13 -13.53
N PHE A 291 -0.51 2.46 -13.54
CA PHE A 291 -1.74 3.13 -13.95
C PHE A 291 -2.16 2.72 -15.36
N VAL A 292 -1.23 2.73 -16.33
CA VAL A 292 -1.51 2.30 -17.71
C VAL A 292 -1.91 0.82 -17.76
N CYS A 293 -1.26 -0.05 -16.98
CA CYS A 293 -1.62 -1.46 -16.89
C CYS A 293 -3.04 -1.68 -16.34
N THR A 294 -3.42 -0.94 -15.31
CA THR A 294 -4.77 -1.01 -14.71
C THR A 294 -5.80 -0.41 -15.66
N LYS A 295 -5.59 0.82 -16.13
CA LYS A 295 -6.54 1.56 -16.98
C LYS A 295 -6.92 0.81 -18.25
N PHE A 296 -5.97 0.10 -18.86
CA PHE A 296 -6.21 -0.60 -20.13
C PHE A 296 -6.46 -2.11 -19.98
N GLY A 297 -6.88 -2.57 -18.79
CA GLY A 297 -7.29 -3.96 -18.56
C GLY A 297 -6.17 -4.98 -18.77
N ILE A 298 -4.90 -4.57 -18.67
CA ILE A 298 -3.75 -5.47 -18.87
C ILE A 298 -3.68 -6.48 -17.72
N ALA A 299 -3.98 -6.03 -16.50
CA ALA A 299 -4.05 -6.89 -15.32
C ALA A 299 -5.14 -7.97 -15.45
N GLU A 300 -6.33 -7.61 -15.94
CA GLU A 300 -7.44 -8.54 -16.20
C GLU A 300 -7.10 -9.54 -17.30
N ALA A 301 -6.50 -9.09 -18.41
CA ALA A 301 -6.05 -9.98 -19.48
C ALA A 301 -4.96 -10.95 -19.01
N ALA A 302 -4.05 -10.51 -18.12
CA ALA A 302 -3.07 -11.37 -17.49
C ALA A 302 -3.75 -12.38 -16.54
N SER A 303 -4.76 -11.98 -15.77
CA SER A 303 -5.54 -12.90 -14.92
C SER A 303 -6.28 -13.94 -15.74
N ALA A 304 -6.95 -13.55 -16.83
CA ALA A 304 -7.66 -14.47 -17.71
C ALA A 304 -6.72 -15.47 -18.41
N LEU A 305 -5.56 -15.00 -18.89
CA LEU A 305 -4.54 -15.87 -19.48
C LEU A 305 -3.97 -16.84 -18.43
N LEU A 306 -3.68 -16.35 -17.23
CA LEU A 306 -3.18 -17.16 -16.14
C LEU A 306 -4.23 -18.13 -15.64
N GLY A 307 -5.51 -17.76 -15.54
CA GLY A 307 -6.62 -18.67 -15.24
C GLY A 307 -6.73 -19.80 -16.25
N SER A 308 -6.43 -19.55 -17.53
CA SER A 308 -6.43 -20.58 -18.57
C SER A 308 -5.25 -21.58 -18.50
N ILE A 309 -4.12 -21.18 -17.90
CA ILE A 309 -2.87 -21.97 -17.83
C ILE A 309 -2.65 -22.56 -16.42
N ALA A 310 -3.00 -21.80 -15.39
CA ALA A 310 -2.75 -22.04 -13.98
C ALA A 310 -4.09 -22.26 -13.25
N ASN A 311 -4.76 -23.36 -13.55
CA ASN A 311 -5.96 -23.84 -12.84
C ASN A 311 -5.70 -24.16 -11.34
N ASN A 312 -4.49 -23.92 -10.83
CA ASN A 312 -4.07 -24.26 -9.49
C ASN A 312 -2.97 -23.30 -9.01
N GLN A 313 -3.13 -22.79 -7.79
CA GLN A 313 -2.19 -21.95 -7.03
C GLN A 313 -0.72 -22.40 -7.14
N PHE A 314 -0.45 -23.71 -7.17
CA PHE A 314 0.91 -24.24 -7.31
C PHE A 314 1.59 -23.83 -8.62
N VAL A 315 0.87 -23.86 -9.74
CA VAL A 315 1.42 -23.54 -11.06
C VAL A 315 1.67 -22.04 -11.18
N PHE A 316 0.75 -21.23 -10.67
CA PHE A 316 0.91 -19.77 -10.61
C PHE A 316 2.17 -19.38 -9.83
N LEU A 317 2.32 -19.88 -8.61
CA LEU A 317 3.49 -19.57 -7.77
C LEU A 317 4.81 -20.03 -8.41
N LEU A 318 4.81 -21.15 -9.14
CA LEU A 318 5.98 -21.61 -9.88
C LEU A 318 6.34 -20.67 -11.02
N ILE A 319 5.36 -20.23 -11.81
CA ILE A 319 5.57 -19.28 -12.92
C ILE A 319 6.13 -17.97 -12.36
N VAL A 320 5.53 -17.46 -11.28
CA VAL A 320 5.94 -16.22 -10.62
C VAL A 320 7.38 -16.33 -10.09
N ASN A 321 7.75 -17.44 -9.46
CA ASN A 321 9.13 -17.70 -9.02
C ASN A 321 10.12 -17.61 -10.20
N VAL A 322 9.81 -18.25 -11.32
CA VAL A 322 10.67 -18.23 -12.51
C VAL A 322 10.81 -16.81 -13.05
N ILE A 323 9.71 -16.06 -13.14
CA ILE A 323 9.71 -14.67 -13.61
C ILE A 323 10.57 -13.80 -12.69
N PHE A 324 10.38 -13.86 -11.37
CA PHE A 324 11.16 -13.03 -10.44
C PHE A 324 12.63 -13.41 -10.38
N LEU A 325 12.98 -14.70 -10.48
CA LEU A 325 14.38 -15.12 -10.57
C LEU A 325 15.06 -14.54 -11.81
N ILE A 326 14.41 -14.67 -12.97
CA ILE A 326 14.94 -14.12 -14.23
C ILE A 326 15.04 -12.60 -14.16
N ALA A 327 14.00 -11.93 -13.66
CA ALA A 327 13.99 -10.48 -13.50
C ALA A 327 15.14 -10.01 -12.61
N GLY A 328 15.31 -10.61 -11.42
CA GLY A 328 16.35 -10.25 -10.48
C GLY A 328 17.78 -10.45 -11.01
N CYS A 329 17.97 -11.28 -12.05
CA CYS A 329 19.26 -11.36 -12.74
C CYS A 329 19.64 -10.01 -13.37
N PHE A 330 18.70 -9.32 -14.01
CA PHE A 330 18.98 -8.15 -14.85
C PHE A 330 18.76 -6.81 -14.14
N ILE A 331 17.81 -6.75 -13.22
CA ILE A 331 17.37 -5.50 -12.59
C ILE A 331 17.41 -5.60 -11.07
N ASP A 332 17.48 -4.46 -10.38
CA ASP A 332 17.45 -4.43 -8.92
C ASP A 332 16.06 -4.82 -8.37
N ALA A 333 16.02 -5.21 -7.10
CA ALA A 333 14.81 -5.75 -6.48
C ALA A 333 13.67 -4.72 -6.44
N ASN A 334 13.98 -3.44 -6.18
CA ASN A 334 12.95 -2.40 -6.07
C ASN A 334 12.32 -2.16 -7.45
N SER A 335 13.13 -2.05 -8.50
CA SER A 335 12.63 -1.98 -9.88
C SER A 335 11.74 -3.16 -10.25
N ALA A 336 12.16 -4.38 -9.91
CA ALA A 336 11.37 -5.57 -10.23
C ALA A 336 10.04 -5.61 -9.50
N MET A 337 10.00 -5.24 -8.22
CA MET A 337 8.75 -5.18 -7.44
C MET A 337 7.73 -4.24 -8.11
N TYR A 338 8.17 -3.04 -8.47
CA TYR A 338 7.32 -2.05 -9.13
C TYR A 338 6.76 -2.51 -10.49
N ILE A 339 7.50 -3.35 -11.22
CA ILE A 339 7.07 -3.84 -12.52
C ILE A 339 6.09 -5.00 -12.39
N PHE A 340 6.44 -6.01 -11.58
CA PHE A 340 5.75 -7.29 -11.60
C PHE A 340 4.66 -7.41 -10.55
N ILE A 341 4.74 -6.71 -9.42
CA ILE A 341 3.74 -6.84 -8.36
C ILE A 341 2.35 -6.36 -8.80
N PRO A 342 2.18 -5.18 -9.42
CA PRO A 342 0.85 -4.75 -9.87
C PRO A 342 0.19 -5.72 -10.87
N ILE A 343 1.00 -6.43 -11.66
CA ILE A 343 0.53 -7.40 -12.65
C ILE A 343 0.10 -8.71 -11.98
N MET A 344 0.87 -9.17 -10.98
CA MET A 344 0.69 -10.49 -10.37
C MET A 344 -0.21 -10.46 -9.13
N LEU A 345 -0.35 -9.31 -8.47
CA LEU A 345 -1.11 -9.18 -7.23
C LEU A 345 -2.61 -9.50 -7.39
N PRO A 346 -3.32 -9.01 -8.43
CA PRO A 346 -4.75 -9.36 -8.61
C PRO A 346 -4.96 -10.88 -8.69
N VAL A 347 -4.10 -11.56 -9.46
CA VAL A 347 -4.14 -13.03 -9.61
C VAL A 347 -3.81 -13.74 -8.29
N CYS A 348 -2.84 -13.23 -7.55
CA CYS A 348 -2.49 -13.74 -6.22
C CYS A 348 -3.68 -13.68 -5.25
N LYS A 349 -4.43 -12.57 -5.29
CA LYS A 349 -5.64 -12.37 -4.48
C LYS A 349 -6.78 -13.29 -4.91
N GLU A 350 -7.03 -13.42 -6.22
CA GLU A 350 -8.06 -14.30 -6.78
C GLU A 350 -7.83 -15.77 -6.39
N LEU A 351 -6.56 -16.20 -6.31
CA LEU A 351 -6.18 -17.55 -5.88
C LEU A 351 -6.16 -17.72 -4.35
N GLY A 352 -6.48 -16.69 -3.57
CA GLY A 352 -6.50 -16.73 -2.11
C GLY A 352 -5.12 -16.90 -1.45
N TYR A 353 -4.04 -16.52 -2.13
CA TYR A 353 -2.71 -16.61 -1.55
C TYR A 353 -2.40 -15.37 -0.71
N ASP A 354 -1.91 -15.59 0.51
CA ASP A 354 -1.57 -14.55 1.47
C ASP A 354 -0.61 -13.50 0.86
N VAL A 355 -1.02 -12.24 0.92
CA VAL A 355 -0.33 -11.13 0.25
C VAL A 355 1.02 -10.82 0.92
N VAL A 356 1.14 -10.98 2.24
CA VAL A 356 2.42 -10.81 2.95
C VAL A 356 3.37 -11.96 2.60
N ALA A 357 2.87 -13.20 2.55
CA ALA A 357 3.65 -14.35 2.09
C ALA A 357 4.13 -14.16 0.65
N PHE A 358 3.29 -13.60 -0.22
CA PHE A 358 3.64 -13.26 -1.61
C PHE A 358 4.78 -12.25 -1.67
N GLY A 359 4.71 -11.18 -0.87
CA GLY A 359 5.78 -10.18 -0.79
C GLY A 359 7.11 -10.74 -0.30
N VAL A 360 7.07 -11.62 0.71
CA VAL A 360 8.27 -12.32 1.19
C VAL A 360 8.84 -13.24 0.11
N MET A 361 7.99 -14.03 -0.56
CA MET A 361 8.40 -14.91 -1.64
C MET A 361 9.04 -14.12 -2.80
N ALA A 362 8.44 -13.01 -3.22
CA ALA A 362 8.98 -12.14 -4.26
C ALA A 362 10.34 -11.54 -3.84
N THR A 363 10.47 -11.13 -2.58
CA THR A 363 11.73 -10.57 -2.04
C THR A 363 12.83 -11.62 -2.00
N VAL A 364 12.53 -12.84 -1.56
CA VAL A 364 13.49 -13.96 -1.55
C VAL A 364 13.91 -14.34 -2.98
N ASN A 365 12.97 -14.39 -3.94
CA ASN A 365 13.31 -14.59 -5.36
C ASN A 365 14.29 -13.54 -5.86
N LEU A 366 14.00 -12.27 -5.61
CA LEU A 366 14.81 -11.17 -6.09
C LEU A 366 16.19 -11.15 -5.42
N ALA A 367 16.28 -11.53 -4.14
CA ALA A 367 17.55 -11.71 -3.44
C ALA A 367 18.42 -12.80 -4.11
N ILE A 368 17.79 -13.88 -4.57
CA ILE A 368 18.48 -14.94 -5.32
C ILE A 368 18.84 -14.47 -6.73
N GLY A 369 17.93 -13.77 -7.41
CA GLY A 369 18.14 -13.20 -8.75
C GLY A 369 19.34 -12.27 -8.78
N GLN A 370 19.52 -11.41 -7.77
CA GLN A 370 20.65 -10.47 -7.67
C GLN A 370 22.03 -11.13 -7.61
N VAL A 371 22.09 -12.45 -7.40
CA VAL A 371 23.32 -13.26 -7.41
C VAL A 371 23.31 -14.35 -8.47
N THR A 372 22.29 -14.37 -9.34
CA THR A 372 22.12 -15.37 -10.39
C THR A 372 22.66 -14.84 -11.73
N PRO A 373 23.55 -15.59 -12.42
CA PRO A 373 23.99 -15.23 -13.78
C PRO A 373 22.80 -15.16 -14.76
N PRO A 374 22.85 -14.33 -15.82
CA PRO A 374 24.06 -13.82 -16.47
C PRO A 374 24.62 -12.52 -15.91
N VAL A 375 23.81 -11.73 -15.19
CA VAL A 375 24.20 -10.40 -14.72
C VAL A 375 24.43 -10.41 -13.21
N GLY A 376 23.36 -10.39 -12.39
CA GLY A 376 23.44 -10.44 -10.93
C GLY A 376 24.21 -9.27 -10.33
N VAL A 377 23.51 -8.18 -10.00
CA VAL A 377 24.13 -6.91 -9.53
C VAL A 377 25.13 -7.12 -8.39
N ASN A 378 24.85 -8.02 -7.44
CA ASN A 378 25.74 -8.30 -6.32
C ASN A 378 27.04 -9.01 -6.74
N LEU A 379 26.98 -9.83 -7.80
CA LEU A 379 28.19 -10.46 -8.35
C LEU A 379 29.12 -9.40 -8.95
N PHE A 380 28.58 -8.43 -9.67
CA PHE A 380 29.37 -7.34 -10.26
C PHE A 380 30.05 -6.47 -9.21
N VAL A 381 29.32 -6.08 -8.17
CA VAL A 381 29.92 -5.32 -7.06
C VAL A 381 31.02 -6.14 -6.38
N ALA A 382 30.81 -7.44 -6.20
CA ALA A 382 31.80 -8.30 -5.56
C ALA A 382 33.07 -8.48 -6.40
N ILE A 383 32.94 -8.61 -7.73
CA ILE A 383 34.09 -8.67 -8.67
C ILE A 383 34.93 -7.39 -8.61
N GLY A 384 34.29 -6.23 -8.40
CA GLY A 384 34.98 -4.94 -8.29
C GLY A 384 35.89 -4.81 -7.06
N ILE A 385 35.82 -5.74 -6.11
CA ILE A 385 36.58 -5.67 -4.86
C ILE A 385 38.00 -6.21 -5.05
N LYS A 386 38.99 -5.36 -4.75
CA LYS A 386 40.40 -5.71 -4.84
C LYS A 386 40.78 -6.70 -3.72
N ILE A 387 41.28 -7.87 -4.11
CA ILE A 387 41.71 -8.93 -3.18
C ILE A 387 43.22 -8.81 -2.88
N LYS A 388 44.06 -8.89 -3.92
CA LYS A 388 45.52 -8.79 -3.84
C LYS A 388 46.07 -8.31 -5.18
N LYS A 389 47.31 -7.76 -5.22
CA LYS A 389 47.99 -7.44 -6.49
C LYS A 389 48.07 -8.70 -7.37
N GLY A 390 47.31 -8.72 -8.47
CA GLY A 390 47.34 -9.77 -9.51
C GLY A 390 46.31 -10.90 -9.41
N LEU A 391 45.37 -10.87 -8.45
CA LEU A 391 44.27 -11.84 -8.34
C LEU A 391 42.93 -11.16 -8.64
N GLU A 392 42.45 -11.33 -9.86
CA GLU A 392 41.14 -10.83 -10.32
C GLU A 392 40.18 -12.01 -10.53
N VAL A 393 38.96 -11.88 -10.02
CA VAL A 393 37.91 -12.88 -10.21
C VAL A 393 37.06 -12.43 -11.39
N THR A 394 37.07 -13.19 -12.47
CA THR A 394 36.21 -12.89 -13.62
C THR A 394 34.78 -13.37 -13.38
N LEU A 395 33.82 -12.81 -14.13
CA LEU A 395 32.42 -13.22 -14.08
C LEU A 395 32.24 -14.74 -14.30
N GLN A 396 32.99 -15.34 -15.23
CA GLN A 396 32.93 -16.78 -15.45
C GLN A 396 33.32 -17.62 -14.23
N HIS A 397 34.34 -17.18 -13.47
CA HIS A 397 34.78 -17.89 -12.28
C HIS A 397 33.76 -17.81 -11.15
N ILE A 398 33.20 -16.62 -10.91
CA ILE A 398 32.20 -16.43 -9.84
C ILE A 398 30.86 -17.07 -10.20
N SER A 399 30.42 -17.02 -11.46
CA SER A 399 29.16 -17.63 -11.93
C SER A 399 29.12 -19.14 -11.70
N LYS A 400 30.25 -19.83 -11.80
CA LYS A 400 30.33 -21.27 -11.44
C LYS A 400 30.38 -21.48 -9.93
N ALA A 401 31.06 -20.59 -9.20
CA ALA A 401 31.25 -20.71 -7.76
C ALA A 401 29.97 -20.41 -6.96
N VAL A 402 29.06 -19.59 -7.48
CA VAL A 402 27.80 -19.21 -6.81
C VAL A 402 26.71 -20.29 -6.93
N MET A 403 26.76 -21.17 -7.94
CA MET A 403 25.70 -22.17 -8.20
C MET A 403 25.31 -23.03 -6.99
N PRO A 404 26.23 -23.56 -6.16
CA PRO A 404 25.85 -24.32 -4.98
C PRO A 404 25.08 -23.48 -3.95
N MET A 405 25.40 -22.19 -3.85
CA MET A 405 24.73 -21.25 -2.94
C MET A 405 23.35 -20.88 -3.47
N ILE A 406 23.22 -20.65 -4.79
CA ILE A 406 21.92 -20.48 -5.45
C ILE A 406 21.05 -21.71 -5.21
N ALA A 407 21.58 -22.92 -5.39
CA ALA A 407 20.80 -24.15 -5.24
C ALA A 407 20.20 -24.30 -3.83
N VAL A 408 20.97 -24.00 -2.78
CA VAL A 408 20.42 -24.05 -1.40
C VAL A 408 19.44 -22.91 -1.11
N CYS A 409 19.67 -21.71 -1.66
CA CYS A 409 18.72 -20.61 -1.51
C CYS A 409 17.42 -20.86 -2.29
N VAL A 410 17.48 -21.49 -3.46
CA VAL A 410 16.30 -21.93 -4.21
C VAL A 410 15.53 -23.00 -3.43
N ALA A 411 16.22 -23.91 -2.73
CA ALA A 411 15.52 -24.85 -1.84
C ALA A 411 14.77 -24.11 -0.71
N VAL A 412 15.37 -23.08 -0.11
CA VAL A 412 14.69 -22.21 0.87
C VAL A 412 13.52 -21.46 0.24
N LEU A 413 13.69 -20.94 -0.98
CA LEU A 413 12.62 -20.29 -1.73
C LEU A 413 11.42 -21.23 -1.91
N LEU A 414 11.63 -22.47 -2.36
CA LEU A 414 10.53 -23.43 -2.54
C LEU A 414 9.80 -23.72 -1.23
N ILE A 415 10.52 -23.76 -0.10
CA ILE A 415 9.92 -23.89 1.23
C ILE A 415 9.06 -22.66 1.55
N VAL A 416 9.59 -21.46 1.33
CA VAL A 416 8.87 -20.19 1.57
C VAL A 416 7.64 -20.05 0.65
N THR A 417 7.74 -20.46 -0.61
CA THR A 417 6.65 -20.39 -1.58
C THR A 417 5.50 -21.34 -1.21
N TYR A 418 5.80 -22.61 -0.95
CA TYR A 418 4.75 -23.63 -0.79
C TYR A 418 4.32 -23.86 0.66
N VAL A 419 5.05 -23.30 1.63
CA VAL A 419 4.69 -23.32 3.04
C VAL A 419 4.61 -21.87 3.56
N PRO A 420 3.52 -21.13 3.25
CA PRO A 420 3.37 -19.72 3.67
C PRO A 420 3.56 -19.50 5.16
N ALA A 421 3.21 -20.49 6.00
CA ALA A 421 3.41 -20.47 7.44
C ALA A 421 4.86 -20.17 7.86
N VAL A 422 5.86 -20.49 7.04
CA VAL A 422 7.27 -20.15 7.32
C VAL A 422 7.47 -18.64 7.36
N SER A 423 6.76 -17.90 6.52
CA SER A 423 6.78 -16.44 6.49
C SER A 423 5.77 -15.86 7.49
N VAL A 424 4.56 -16.41 7.53
CA VAL A 424 3.43 -15.74 8.18
C VAL A 424 3.16 -16.16 9.64
N ALA A 425 3.76 -17.24 10.14
CA ALA A 425 3.50 -17.68 11.51
C ALA A 425 3.98 -16.69 12.57
N LEU A 426 5.14 -16.04 12.33
CA LEU A 426 5.68 -15.03 13.24
C LEU A 426 4.85 -13.73 13.26
N PRO A 427 4.51 -13.11 12.11
CA PRO A 427 3.61 -11.95 12.11
C PRO A 427 2.27 -12.29 12.74
N LYS A 428 1.63 -13.42 12.38
CA LYS A 428 0.33 -13.80 12.98
C LYS A 428 0.38 -14.00 14.49
N ALA A 429 1.50 -14.48 15.03
CA ALA A 429 1.68 -14.65 16.47
C ALA A 429 1.94 -13.32 17.22
N LEU A 430 2.48 -12.31 16.53
CA LEU A 430 2.78 -10.99 17.08
C LEU A 430 1.66 -9.98 16.82
N ALA A 431 0.87 -10.19 15.77
CA ALA A 431 -0.33 -9.45 15.45
C ALA A 431 -1.35 -9.66 16.58
N LYS A 432 -1.87 -8.55 17.11
CA LYS A 432 -2.98 -8.63 18.06
C LYS A 432 -4.23 -9.00 17.27
N ASN A 433 -4.88 -10.12 17.63
CA ASN A 433 -6.07 -10.73 17.01
C ASN A 433 -6.75 -9.88 15.91
N GLY A 434 -6.38 -10.12 14.65
CA GLY A 434 -6.98 -9.49 13.46
C GLY A 434 -6.23 -8.28 12.86
N SER A 435 -5.10 -7.86 13.43
CA SER A 435 -4.27 -6.76 12.87
C SER A 435 -3.34 -7.19 11.72
N TYR A 436 -3.46 -8.43 11.24
CA TYR A 436 -2.55 -8.99 10.24
C TYR A 436 -3.05 -8.68 8.83
N SER A 437 -2.26 -7.95 8.07
CA SER A 437 -2.63 -7.43 6.74
C SER A 437 -2.49 -8.44 5.58
N GLY A 438 -1.99 -9.65 5.85
CA GLY A 438 -1.76 -10.67 4.81
C GLY A 438 -2.97 -11.58 4.55
N GLU A 439 -3.85 -11.72 5.54
CA GLU A 439 -5.20 -12.26 5.36
C GLU A 439 -6.09 -11.06 4.99
N GLN A 440 -6.11 -10.70 3.72
CA GLN A 440 -7.39 -10.24 3.20
C GLN A 440 -8.22 -11.52 3.17
N ASP A 441 -9.25 -11.58 4.01
CA ASP A 441 -10.21 -12.65 3.93
C ASP A 441 -10.49 -12.90 2.46
N ASN A 442 -10.35 -14.15 2.04
CA ASN A 442 -11.10 -14.65 0.92
C ASN A 442 -12.57 -14.44 1.31
N ILE A 443 -13.07 -13.23 1.11
CA ILE A 443 -14.41 -13.03 0.63
C ILE A 443 -14.38 -13.52 -0.82
N SER A 444 -14.16 -14.84 -0.96
CA SER A 444 -14.42 -15.61 -2.15
C SER A 444 -15.93 -15.57 -2.33
N GLY A 445 -16.47 -14.47 -2.87
CA GLY A 445 -17.93 -14.31 -3.05
C GLY A 445 -18.72 -14.64 -1.78
N GLY A 446 -18.08 -14.50 -0.61
CA GLY A 446 -18.68 -14.74 0.69
C GLY A 446 -19.38 -13.47 1.08
N MET A 447 -20.46 -13.13 0.35
CA MET A 447 -21.55 -12.30 0.82
C MET A 447 -21.54 -12.38 2.35
N ARG A 448 -21.27 -11.25 3.06
CA ARG A 448 -21.36 -11.21 4.53
C ARG A 448 -22.63 -11.98 4.86
N THR A 449 -22.48 -13.20 5.41
CA THR A 449 -23.61 -14.13 5.41
C THR A 449 -24.61 -13.52 6.36
N ALA A 450 -25.65 -12.95 5.76
CA ALA A 450 -26.67 -12.20 6.43
C ALA A 450 -27.35 -13.17 7.38
N GLY A 451 -27.17 -12.95 8.67
CA GLY A 451 -27.99 -13.57 9.68
C GLY A 451 -29.40 -13.00 9.54
N GLY A 452 -30.26 -13.70 8.80
CA GLY A 452 -31.72 -13.60 8.89
C GLY A 452 -32.35 -12.32 8.37
N GLU A 453 -32.48 -12.20 7.04
CA GLU A 453 -33.63 -11.68 6.28
C GLU A 453 -33.26 -11.72 4.79
N GLU A 454 -33.05 -12.95 4.29
CA GLU A 454 -32.60 -13.24 2.92
C GLU A 454 -33.80 -13.30 1.96
N GLU A 455 -33.77 -12.53 0.86
CA GLU A 455 -34.04 -13.00 -0.53
C GLU A 455 -34.15 -11.86 -1.57
N GLY A 456 -34.53 -10.64 -1.18
CA GLY A 456 -34.95 -9.57 -2.12
C GLY A 456 -33.88 -9.07 -3.10
N PHE A 457 -32.73 -8.60 -2.61
CA PHE A 457 -31.67 -7.98 -3.44
C PHE A 457 -30.72 -9.01 -4.11
N ASN A 458 -30.89 -10.31 -3.86
CA ASN A 458 -30.09 -11.38 -4.47
C ASN A 458 -30.75 -11.99 -5.73
N VAL A 459 -32.02 -11.68 -5.94
CA VAL A 459 -32.82 -12.17 -7.07
C VAL A 459 -33.08 -11.00 -8.02
N ILE A 460 -32.78 -11.19 -9.29
CA ILE A 460 -33.08 -10.28 -10.39
C ILE A 460 -33.77 -11.06 -11.49
N ALA A 461 -34.70 -10.43 -12.21
CA ALA A 461 -35.33 -11.05 -13.36
C ALA A 461 -34.30 -11.38 -14.46
N ASP A 462 -34.61 -12.41 -15.26
CA ASP A 462 -33.78 -12.80 -16.40
C ASP A 462 -34.12 -11.93 -17.60
N TYR A 463 -33.14 -11.13 -18.02
CA TYR A 463 -33.21 -10.21 -19.14
C TYR A 463 -32.25 -10.61 -20.28
N SER A 464 -31.73 -11.85 -20.27
CA SER A 464 -30.68 -12.26 -21.20
C SER A 464 -31.17 -12.32 -22.66
N ASN A 465 -32.49 -12.30 -22.88
CA ASN A 465 -33.13 -12.37 -24.19
C ASN A 465 -33.28 -11.00 -24.88
N LEU A 466 -32.88 -9.90 -24.25
CA LEU A 466 -33.05 -8.53 -24.78
C LEU A 466 -31.94 -8.08 -25.76
N ASP A 467 -31.32 -8.99 -26.51
CA ASP A 467 -30.29 -8.69 -27.52
C ASP A 467 -29.17 -7.71 -27.04
N TRP A 468 -28.65 -7.93 -25.83
CA TRP A 468 -27.60 -7.10 -25.25
C TRP A 468 -26.30 -7.08 -26.09
N PRO A 469 -25.73 -5.89 -26.37
CA PRO A 469 -24.36 -5.81 -26.86
C PRO A 469 -23.37 -6.22 -25.76
N GLU A 470 -22.20 -6.74 -26.16
CA GLU A 470 -21.13 -7.00 -25.21
C GLU A 470 -20.52 -5.67 -24.76
N MET A 471 -20.68 -5.37 -23.47
CA MET A 471 -20.26 -4.12 -22.87
C MET A 471 -19.48 -4.37 -21.58
N THR A 472 -18.55 -3.47 -21.29
CA THR A 472 -17.86 -3.42 -20.01
C THR A 472 -17.97 -2.00 -19.49
N TRP A 473 -18.53 -1.85 -18.29
CA TRP A 473 -18.70 -0.57 -17.62
C TRP A 473 -17.72 -0.48 -16.46
N ASN A 474 -17.06 0.66 -16.34
CA ASN A 474 -16.22 0.93 -15.19
C ASN A 474 -17.06 1.64 -14.13
N PHE A 475 -17.18 1.00 -12.98
CA PHE A 475 -17.74 1.58 -11.77
C PHE A 475 -16.64 2.29 -10.98
N ALA A 476 -16.86 3.53 -10.56
CA ALA A 476 -15.91 4.27 -9.71
C ALA A 476 -16.51 4.65 -8.35
N CYS A 477 -15.66 4.63 -7.31
CA CYS A 477 -15.99 5.19 -5.99
C CYS A 477 -14.72 5.67 -5.27
N SER A 478 -14.89 6.55 -4.27
CA SER A 478 -13.78 7.20 -3.56
C SER A 478 -13.14 6.41 -2.42
N PRO A 479 -13.90 5.67 -1.58
CA PRO A 479 -13.30 4.90 -0.51
C PRO A 479 -12.53 3.66 -1.00
N THR A 480 -11.86 2.94 -0.10
CA THR A 480 -11.01 1.79 -0.44
C THR A 480 -11.81 0.59 -0.97
N GLU A 481 -11.12 -0.39 -1.55
CA GLU A 481 -11.72 -1.63 -2.09
C GLU A 481 -12.55 -2.41 -1.06
N THR A 482 -12.35 -2.21 0.24
CA THR A 482 -13.08 -2.89 1.32
C THR A 482 -14.29 -2.10 1.82
N SER A 483 -14.63 -0.99 1.17
CA SER A 483 -15.77 -0.15 1.54
C SER A 483 -17.10 -0.73 1.08
N THR A 484 -18.16 -0.30 1.78
CA THR A 484 -19.56 -0.61 1.46
C THR A 484 -19.95 -0.08 0.08
N TRP A 485 -19.37 1.06 -0.35
CA TRP A 485 -19.60 1.63 -1.67
C TRP A 485 -19.08 0.71 -2.79
N ALA A 486 -17.87 0.17 -2.61
CA ALA A 486 -17.27 -0.77 -3.55
C ALA A 486 -18.05 -2.10 -3.57
N ASP A 487 -18.56 -2.54 -2.41
CA ASP A 487 -19.44 -3.71 -2.33
C ASP A 487 -20.79 -3.50 -3.03
N GLY A 488 -21.39 -2.30 -2.93
CA GLY A 488 -22.58 -1.92 -3.69
C GLY A 488 -22.33 -1.96 -5.21
N GLY A 489 -21.21 -1.40 -5.67
CA GLY A 489 -20.81 -1.49 -7.08
C GLY A 489 -20.57 -2.93 -7.57
N ARG A 490 -19.94 -3.77 -6.74
CA ARG A 490 -19.78 -5.21 -7.03
C ARG A 490 -21.12 -5.92 -7.10
N LYS A 491 -22.06 -5.59 -6.21
CA LYS A 491 -23.40 -6.17 -6.21
C LYS A 491 -24.16 -5.82 -7.49
N PHE A 492 -24.09 -4.57 -7.91
CA PHE A 492 -24.65 -4.15 -9.20
C PHE A 492 -24.03 -4.93 -10.36
N GLY A 493 -22.70 -5.10 -10.37
CA GLY A 493 -22.01 -5.91 -11.37
C GLY A 493 -22.48 -7.37 -11.42
N GLU A 494 -22.60 -8.02 -10.26
CA GLU A 494 -23.13 -9.38 -10.12
C GLU A 494 -24.54 -9.49 -10.70
N LEU A 495 -25.42 -8.54 -10.36
CA LEU A 495 -26.80 -8.50 -10.81
C LEU A 495 -26.90 -8.28 -12.32
N MET A 496 -26.13 -7.34 -12.88
CA MET A 496 -26.08 -7.10 -14.32
C MET A 496 -25.52 -8.30 -15.08
N GLU A 497 -24.48 -8.95 -14.58
CA GLU A 497 -23.93 -10.14 -15.22
C GLU A 497 -24.98 -11.28 -15.26
N LYS A 498 -25.70 -11.48 -14.15
CA LYS A 498 -26.78 -12.47 -14.04
C LYS A 498 -27.97 -12.14 -14.94
N ALA A 499 -28.44 -10.90 -14.91
CA ALA A 499 -29.59 -10.43 -15.69
C ALA A 499 -29.33 -10.49 -17.20
N THR A 500 -28.10 -10.27 -17.65
CA THR A 500 -27.77 -10.14 -19.07
C THR A 500 -27.14 -11.41 -19.66
N GLY A 501 -26.99 -12.48 -18.86
CA GLY A 501 -26.31 -13.70 -19.29
C GLY A 501 -24.82 -13.49 -19.60
N GLY A 502 -24.16 -12.56 -18.89
CA GLY A 502 -22.74 -12.25 -19.05
C GLY A 502 -22.39 -11.19 -20.10
N LYS A 503 -23.39 -10.54 -20.70
CA LYS A 503 -23.19 -9.56 -21.79
C LYS A 503 -22.78 -8.19 -21.30
N VAL A 504 -23.23 -7.79 -20.12
CA VAL A 504 -22.79 -6.58 -19.45
C VAL A 504 -21.93 -6.97 -18.26
N LYS A 505 -20.69 -6.49 -18.24
CA LYS A 505 -19.75 -6.66 -17.14
C LYS A 505 -19.44 -5.33 -16.48
N VAL A 506 -19.28 -5.33 -15.17
CA VAL A 506 -18.94 -4.13 -14.41
C VAL A 506 -17.59 -4.35 -13.72
N ASN A 507 -16.60 -3.55 -14.09
CA ASN A 507 -15.30 -3.51 -13.44
C ASN A 507 -15.33 -2.44 -12.33
N VAL A 508 -15.08 -2.84 -11.09
CA VAL A 508 -15.11 -1.93 -9.94
C VAL A 508 -13.73 -1.32 -9.70
N TYR A 509 -13.69 0.01 -9.63
CA TYR A 509 -12.49 0.79 -9.37
C TYR A 509 -12.66 1.68 -8.13
N ALA A 510 -12.12 1.23 -7.00
CA ALA A 510 -12.17 1.99 -5.74
C ALA A 510 -10.98 2.97 -5.59
N ALA A 511 -10.95 3.69 -4.47
CA ALA A 511 -9.89 4.64 -4.11
C ALA A 511 -9.64 5.75 -5.15
N ASP A 512 -10.68 6.13 -5.90
CA ASP A 512 -10.60 7.05 -7.04
C ASP A 512 -9.44 6.70 -8.00
N GLN A 513 -9.16 5.41 -8.19
CA GLN A 513 -7.96 4.97 -8.93
C GLN A 513 -7.98 5.36 -10.42
N LEU A 514 -9.16 5.64 -10.98
CA LEU A 514 -9.32 6.14 -12.35
C LEU A 514 -9.05 7.65 -12.46
N THR A 515 -9.11 8.38 -11.35
CA THR A 515 -8.99 9.85 -11.28
C THR A 515 -7.91 10.29 -10.28
N ASN A 516 -6.97 9.41 -9.97
CA ASN A 516 -5.78 9.67 -9.15
C ASN A 516 -6.09 10.22 -7.74
N GLY A 517 -7.17 9.79 -7.10
CA GLY A 517 -7.53 10.31 -5.78
C GLY A 517 -8.34 11.62 -5.82
N ASN A 518 -8.65 12.16 -7.00
CA ASN A 518 -9.44 13.38 -7.16
C ASN A 518 -10.92 13.04 -7.37
N GLN A 519 -11.72 13.38 -6.37
CA GLN A 519 -13.15 13.05 -6.29
C GLN A 519 -13.98 13.85 -7.29
N SER A 520 -13.65 15.13 -7.51
CA SER A 520 -14.35 15.96 -8.50
C SER A 520 -14.07 15.49 -9.93
N GLU A 521 -12.83 15.09 -10.23
CA GLU A 521 -12.53 14.47 -11.53
C GLU A 521 -13.31 13.15 -11.72
N GLY A 522 -13.62 12.42 -10.64
CA GLY A 522 -14.47 11.21 -10.67
C GLY A 522 -15.87 11.49 -11.19
N ILE A 523 -16.52 12.53 -10.66
CA ILE A 523 -17.85 12.97 -11.12
C ILE A 523 -17.78 13.48 -12.55
N GLN A 524 -16.76 14.27 -12.91
CA GLN A 524 -16.62 14.74 -14.29
C GLN A 524 -16.44 13.57 -15.27
N ALA A 525 -15.65 12.56 -14.91
CA ALA A 525 -15.46 11.36 -15.74
C ALA A 525 -16.76 10.56 -15.93
N LEU A 526 -17.66 10.57 -14.95
CA LEU A 526 -19.00 9.97 -15.06
C LEU A 526 -19.89 10.76 -16.01
N ILE A 527 -19.91 12.09 -15.89
CA ILE A 527 -20.66 12.99 -16.78
C ILE A 527 -20.17 12.82 -18.22
N ASP A 528 -18.86 12.72 -18.42
CA ASP A 528 -18.26 12.51 -19.75
C ASP A 528 -18.51 11.08 -20.29
N GLY A 529 -18.79 10.11 -19.41
CA GLY A 529 -18.99 8.71 -19.76
C GLY A 529 -17.70 7.96 -20.11
N ASP A 530 -16.52 8.54 -19.91
CA ASP A 530 -15.19 7.94 -20.14
C ASP A 530 -14.15 8.50 -19.15
N PRO A 531 -13.35 7.67 -18.45
CA PRO A 531 -13.40 6.22 -18.41
C PRO A 531 -14.49 5.64 -17.52
N VAL A 532 -15.32 6.46 -16.86
CA VAL A 532 -16.30 6.02 -15.86
C VAL A 532 -17.69 6.03 -16.48
N GLN A 533 -18.39 4.88 -16.45
CA GLN A 533 -19.77 4.79 -16.94
C GLN A 533 -20.78 4.78 -15.80
N VAL A 534 -20.39 4.24 -14.65
CA VAL A 534 -21.23 4.08 -13.48
C VAL A 534 -20.45 4.55 -12.26
N SER A 535 -21.08 5.20 -11.29
CA SER A 535 -20.39 5.54 -10.04
C SER A 535 -21.34 5.68 -8.88
N MET A 536 -20.79 5.55 -7.68
CA MET A 536 -21.49 5.83 -6.43
C MET A 536 -20.64 6.83 -5.64
N HIS A 537 -21.13 8.07 -5.52
CA HIS A 537 -20.41 9.17 -4.87
C HIS A 537 -21.31 9.96 -3.91
N SER A 538 -20.70 10.51 -2.86
CA SER A 538 -21.35 11.34 -1.85
C SER A 538 -21.93 12.63 -2.42
N ASN A 539 -23.10 13.04 -1.90
CA ASN A 539 -23.71 14.34 -2.21
C ASN A 539 -22.76 15.52 -1.93
N LEU A 540 -21.86 15.40 -0.95
CA LEU A 540 -20.88 16.43 -0.61
C LEU A 540 -19.88 16.69 -1.75
N ILE A 541 -19.56 15.67 -2.55
CA ILE A 541 -18.65 15.79 -3.68
C ILE A 541 -19.39 16.43 -4.86
N TYR A 542 -20.63 16.01 -5.11
CA TYR A 542 -21.52 16.64 -6.10
C TYR A 542 -21.77 18.12 -5.79
N SER A 543 -21.73 18.49 -4.51
CA SER A 543 -21.94 19.87 -4.08
C SER A 543 -20.92 20.88 -4.61
N ALA A 544 -19.75 20.39 -5.07
CA ALA A 544 -18.75 21.21 -5.76
C ALA A 544 -19.16 21.59 -7.19
N PHE A 545 -20.09 20.83 -7.80
CA PHE A 545 -20.65 21.08 -9.13
C PHE A 545 -21.98 21.80 -9.07
N ASP A 546 -22.83 21.43 -8.11
CA ASP A 546 -24.09 22.10 -7.82
C ASP A 546 -24.31 22.22 -6.31
N PRO A 547 -24.33 23.43 -5.73
CA PRO A 547 -24.49 23.61 -4.30
C PRO A 547 -25.82 23.10 -3.75
N ARG A 548 -26.86 22.85 -4.59
CA ARG A 548 -28.16 22.29 -4.16
C ARG A 548 -28.02 20.92 -3.50
N PHE A 549 -27.00 20.13 -3.87
CA PHE A 549 -26.72 18.83 -3.23
C PHE A 549 -26.29 18.92 -1.77
N ASN A 550 -25.94 20.12 -1.27
CA ASN A 550 -25.66 20.31 0.15
C ASN A 550 -26.91 20.20 1.03
N VAL A 551 -28.13 20.29 0.48
CA VAL A 551 -29.38 20.25 1.26
C VAL A 551 -29.50 18.99 2.11
N VAL A 552 -29.00 17.86 1.58
CA VAL A 552 -28.94 16.56 2.27
C VAL A 552 -28.11 16.63 3.56
N SER A 553 -27.19 17.57 3.66
CA SER A 553 -26.26 17.67 4.79
C SER A 553 -26.55 18.88 5.69
N LEU A 554 -27.78 19.42 5.60
CA LEU A 554 -28.27 20.36 6.61
C LEU A 554 -28.25 19.69 7.99
N PRO A 555 -27.74 20.39 9.02
CA PRO A 555 -27.50 19.75 10.30
C PRO A 555 -28.81 19.47 11.04
N PHE A 556 -28.91 18.29 11.64
CA PHE A 556 -30.01 17.82 12.49
C PHE A 556 -31.40 17.76 11.82
N ILE A 557 -31.47 17.56 10.51
CA ILE A 557 -32.76 17.39 9.79
C ILE A 557 -33.23 15.93 9.72
N TYR A 558 -32.42 14.97 10.17
CA TYR A 558 -32.76 13.54 10.21
C TYR A 558 -32.79 13.02 11.64
N ASP A 559 -33.89 12.37 12.01
CA ASP A 559 -34.04 11.79 13.35
C ASP A 559 -33.54 10.34 13.43
N SER A 560 -33.52 9.63 12.30
CA SER A 560 -33.08 8.23 12.21
C SER A 560 -32.73 7.83 10.76
N TYR A 561 -32.14 6.64 10.59
CA TYR A 561 -31.95 6.04 9.26
C TYR A 561 -33.27 5.84 8.50
N GLU A 562 -34.36 5.51 9.20
CA GLU A 562 -35.69 5.33 8.58
C GLU A 562 -36.29 6.66 8.11
N ASP A 563 -36.08 7.75 8.87
CA ASP A 563 -36.46 9.10 8.44
C ASP A 563 -35.67 9.52 7.18
N ALA A 564 -34.38 9.21 7.14
CA ALA A 564 -33.54 9.44 5.97
C ALA A 564 -34.04 8.64 4.74
N ASP A 565 -34.32 7.34 4.91
CA ASP A 565 -34.89 6.48 3.85
C ASP A 565 -36.20 7.07 3.30
N ASN A 566 -37.14 7.45 4.18
CA ASN A 566 -38.42 8.02 3.77
C ASN A 566 -38.28 9.30 2.92
N LYS A 567 -37.27 10.13 3.21
CA LYS A 567 -36.98 11.35 2.43
C LYS A 567 -36.36 11.00 1.08
N PHE A 568 -35.34 10.14 1.05
CA PHE A 568 -34.66 9.76 -0.20
C PHE A 568 -35.51 8.91 -1.14
N ASP A 569 -36.46 8.15 -0.61
CA ASP A 569 -37.38 7.33 -1.40
C ASP A 569 -38.70 8.09 -1.70
N GLY A 570 -38.84 9.31 -1.19
CA GLY A 570 -39.97 10.21 -1.40
C GLY A 570 -39.68 11.39 -2.33
N GLN A 571 -40.41 12.49 -2.14
CA GLN A 571 -40.32 13.69 -2.99
C GLN A 571 -38.93 14.32 -2.99
N ALA A 572 -38.25 14.31 -1.85
CA ALA A 572 -36.92 14.91 -1.70
C ALA A 572 -35.88 14.21 -2.58
N GLY A 573 -35.91 12.88 -2.62
CA GLY A 573 -35.06 12.08 -3.50
C GLY A 573 -35.35 12.31 -4.98
N GLU A 574 -36.62 12.37 -5.38
CA GLU A 574 -36.99 12.65 -6.78
C GLU A 574 -36.46 14.01 -7.25
N MET A 575 -36.52 15.05 -6.41
CA MET A 575 -35.89 16.35 -6.73
C MET A 575 -34.37 16.24 -6.93
N MET A 576 -33.67 15.43 -6.13
CA MET A 576 -32.23 15.19 -6.33
C MET A 576 -31.95 14.46 -7.65
N LYS A 577 -32.79 13.50 -8.03
CA LYS A 577 -32.66 12.79 -9.31
C LYS A 577 -32.89 13.72 -10.51
N GLU A 578 -33.86 14.62 -10.42
CA GLU A 578 -34.10 15.65 -11.44
C GLU A 578 -32.89 16.56 -11.61
N ILE A 579 -32.28 17.02 -10.51
CA ILE A 579 -31.07 17.85 -10.54
C ILE A 579 -29.90 17.07 -11.16
N LEU A 580 -29.71 15.80 -10.80
CA LEU A 580 -28.67 14.95 -11.44
C LEU A 580 -28.88 14.82 -12.95
N GLY A 581 -30.14 14.75 -13.40
CA GLY A 581 -30.50 14.73 -14.82
C GLY A 581 -30.04 15.97 -15.59
N GLU A 582 -29.98 17.15 -14.96
CA GLU A 582 -29.44 18.38 -15.58
C GLU A 582 -27.95 18.24 -15.96
N TYR A 583 -27.23 17.34 -15.29
CA TYR A 583 -25.81 17.04 -15.52
C TYR A 583 -25.58 15.83 -16.44
N GLY A 584 -26.63 15.32 -17.09
CA GLY A 584 -26.50 14.14 -17.96
C GLY A 584 -26.22 12.87 -17.18
N LEU A 585 -26.84 12.73 -15.99
CA LEU A 585 -26.72 11.55 -15.14
C LEU A 585 -28.10 10.94 -14.87
N HIS A 586 -28.21 9.64 -15.11
CA HIS A 586 -29.37 8.86 -14.70
C HIS A 586 -29.11 8.23 -13.33
N CYS A 587 -29.90 8.63 -12.33
CA CYS A 587 -29.76 8.13 -10.96
C CYS A 587 -30.64 6.89 -10.76
N MET A 588 -30.01 5.72 -10.61
CA MET A 588 -30.69 4.44 -10.39
C MET A 588 -31.23 4.30 -8.96
N GLY A 589 -30.68 5.06 -8.02
CA GLY A 589 -31.13 5.11 -6.64
C GLY A 589 -30.16 5.89 -5.73
N ILE A 590 -30.61 6.14 -4.50
CA ILE A 590 -29.84 6.88 -3.50
C ILE A 590 -29.42 5.89 -2.41
N ALA A 591 -28.15 5.51 -2.39
CA ALA A 591 -27.54 4.68 -1.37
C ALA A 591 -27.15 5.51 -0.13
N GLU A 592 -26.60 4.85 0.88
CA GLU A 592 -26.29 5.46 2.17
C GLU A 592 -24.78 5.60 2.35
N ASN A 593 -24.32 6.76 2.80
CA ASN A 593 -23.06 6.80 3.53
C ASN A 593 -23.35 6.74 5.03
N GLY A 594 -24.33 7.54 5.49
CA GLY A 594 -24.89 7.46 6.85
C GLY A 594 -24.68 8.73 7.67
N PHE A 595 -24.94 8.62 8.98
CA PHE A 595 -24.64 9.68 9.94
C PHE A 595 -23.12 9.90 10.05
N ARG A 596 -22.70 11.17 10.01
CA ARG A 596 -21.28 11.54 10.01
C ARG A 596 -20.79 11.77 11.43
N GLU A 597 -19.95 10.89 11.93
CA GLU A 597 -19.39 10.97 13.28
C GLU A 597 -18.07 11.73 13.32
N LEU A 598 -17.91 12.52 14.37
CA LEU A 598 -16.72 13.35 14.58
C LEU A 598 -15.61 12.50 15.21
N THR A 599 -14.44 12.47 14.59
CA THR A 599 -13.23 11.89 15.18
C THR A 599 -12.10 12.91 15.25
N ASN A 600 -11.30 12.86 16.31
CA ASN A 600 -10.16 13.77 16.48
C ASN A 600 -9.02 13.18 17.33
N SER A 601 -7.86 13.83 17.29
CA SER A 601 -6.66 13.44 18.04
C SER A 601 -6.40 14.21 19.33
N VAL A 602 -7.23 15.19 19.66
CA VAL A 602 -6.95 16.18 20.71
C VAL A 602 -7.71 15.89 22.00
N ARG A 603 -9.04 15.76 21.93
CA ARG A 603 -9.92 15.66 23.11
C ARG A 603 -11.27 15.03 22.77
N GLU A 604 -11.93 14.55 23.82
CA GLU A 604 -13.35 14.23 23.78
C GLU A 604 -14.17 15.51 23.47
N VAL A 605 -15.17 15.40 22.60
CA VAL A 605 -16.08 16.50 22.26
C VAL A 605 -17.46 16.14 22.80
N THR A 606 -17.90 16.90 23.81
CA THR A 606 -19.19 16.70 24.48
C THR A 606 -20.12 17.91 24.33
N SER A 607 -19.57 19.07 23.96
CA SER A 607 -20.31 20.32 23.77
C SER A 607 -19.68 21.17 22.67
N VAL A 608 -20.39 22.20 22.21
CA VAL A 608 -19.87 23.14 21.21
C VAL A 608 -18.61 23.89 21.68
N GLU A 609 -18.37 23.99 22.99
CA GLU A 609 -17.15 24.61 23.51
C GLU A 609 -15.89 23.80 23.17
N ASP A 610 -16.01 22.46 23.13
CA ASP A 610 -14.89 21.55 22.87
C ASP A 610 -14.40 21.62 21.41
N MET A 611 -15.28 22.06 20.50
CA MET A 611 -15.01 22.28 19.08
C MET A 611 -14.11 23.50 18.83
N LYS A 612 -13.98 24.42 19.79
CA LYS A 612 -13.27 25.68 19.56
C LYS A 612 -11.81 25.47 19.17
N ASN A 613 -11.45 26.05 18.01
CA ASN A 613 -10.12 25.98 17.38
C ASN A 613 -9.66 24.56 17.05
N LEU A 614 -10.54 23.56 17.09
CA LEU A 614 -10.22 22.22 16.64
C LEU A 614 -10.08 22.24 15.12
N LYS A 615 -8.95 21.77 14.58
CA LYS A 615 -8.73 21.79 13.14
C LYS A 615 -9.41 20.60 12.48
N ILE A 616 -10.50 20.83 11.75
CA ILE A 616 -11.31 19.75 11.18
C ILE A 616 -11.19 19.72 9.67
N ARG A 617 -10.87 18.54 9.12
CA ARG A 617 -11.04 18.28 7.69
C ARG A 617 -12.53 18.13 7.40
N VAL A 618 -12.99 18.84 6.38
CA VAL A 618 -14.36 18.77 5.86
C VAL A 618 -14.31 18.33 4.39
N ALA A 619 -15.23 17.47 3.99
CA ALA A 619 -15.38 17.11 2.57
C ALA A 619 -16.14 18.20 1.81
N GLY A 620 -15.49 18.81 0.81
CA GLY A 620 -16.13 19.33 -0.42
C GLY A 620 -17.26 20.36 -0.34
N SER A 621 -17.71 20.80 0.83
CA SER A 621 -19.01 21.46 1.02
C SER A 621 -18.87 22.82 1.69
N ASN A 622 -19.36 23.87 1.02
CA ASN A 622 -19.42 25.21 1.60
C ASN A 622 -20.39 25.29 2.79
N LEU A 623 -21.48 24.52 2.75
CA LEU A 623 -22.44 24.43 3.87
C LEU A 623 -21.76 23.87 5.11
N LEU A 624 -21.10 22.72 5.00
CA LEU A 624 -20.41 22.12 6.15
C LEU A 624 -19.28 23.02 6.65
N MET A 625 -18.51 23.66 5.77
CA MET A 625 -17.49 24.63 6.17
C MET A 625 -18.07 25.75 7.05
N GLU A 626 -19.25 26.27 6.70
CA GLU A 626 -19.93 27.28 7.53
C GLU A 626 -20.50 26.67 8.82
N CYS A 627 -21.04 25.45 8.81
CA CYS A 627 -21.49 24.74 10.03
C CYS A 627 -20.33 24.58 11.04
N TYR A 628 -19.18 24.04 10.60
CA TYR A 628 -18.03 23.83 11.47
C TYR A 628 -17.43 25.13 12.00
N LYS A 629 -17.45 26.19 11.19
CA LYS A 629 -17.07 27.53 11.64
C LYS A 629 -18.03 28.07 12.71
N ARG A 630 -19.35 27.83 12.59
CA ARG A 630 -20.35 28.20 13.61
C ARG A 630 -20.21 27.38 14.89
N TRP A 631 -19.82 26.11 14.78
CA TRP A 631 -19.43 25.28 15.93
C TRP A 631 -18.07 25.69 16.52
N GLY A 632 -17.34 26.63 15.90
CA GLY A 632 -16.09 27.18 16.43
C GLY A 632 -14.82 26.45 16.01
N ALA A 633 -14.92 25.45 15.12
CA ALA A 633 -13.79 24.72 14.57
C ALA A 633 -13.06 25.51 13.47
N ASP A 634 -11.79 25.19 13.25
CA ASP A 634 -10.99 25.66 12.12
C ASP A 634 -11.09 24.64 10.98
N ALA A 635 -12.10 24.81 10.12
CA ALA A 635 -12.40 23.85 9.06
C ALA A 635 -11.50 24.05 7.83
N THR A 636 -11.05 22.95 7.23
CA THR A 636 -10.29 22.96 5.96
C THR A 636 -10.85 21.91 5.00
N ASN A 637 -11.12 22.32 3.76
CA ASN A 637 -11.57 21.41 2.71
C ASN A 637 -10.38 20.59 2.15
N MET A 638 -10.58 19.27 2.00
CA MET A 638 -9.56 18.35 1.51
C MET A 638 -10.18 17.06 0.94
N ASN A 639 -9.56 16.49 -0.10
CA ASN A 639 -9.96 15.21 -0.68
C ASN A 639 -9.80 14.05 0.31
N TRP A 640 -10.64 13.02 0.17
CA TRP A 640 -10.63 11.84 1.04
C TRP A 640 -9.27 11.11 1.01
N SER A 641 -8.68 10.96 -0.17
CA SER A 641 -7.39 10.31 -0.40
C SER A 641 -6.22 10.92 0.38
N GLU A 642 -6.33 12.20 0.78
CA GLU A 642 -5.31 12.94 1.54
C GLU A 642 -5.58 12.93 3.04
N THR A 643 -6.80 12.57 3.46
CA THR A 643 -7.31 12.80 4.82
C THR A 643 -6.53 12.02 5.88
N TYR A 644 -6.31 10.72 5.70
CA TYR A 644 -5.53 9.92 6.65
C TYR A 644 -4.13 10.51 6.88
N THR A 645 -3.47 10.92 5.80
CA THR A 645 -2.12 11.49 5.87
C THR A 645 -2.15 12.84 6.61
N ALA A 646 -3.14 13.68 6.35
CA ALA A 646 -3.25 14.98 7.01
C ALA A 646 -3.55 14.86 8.52
N LEU A 647 -4.35 13.86 8.93
CA LEU A 647 -4.60 13.53 10.34
C LEU A 647 -3.34 12.98 11.01
N GLN A 648 -2.65 12.04 10.36
CA GLN A 648 -1.40 11.48 10.86
C GLN A 648 -0.31 12.56 11.04
N GLN A 649 -0.28 13.57 10.17
CA GLN A 649 0.65 14.69 10.25
C GLN A 649 0.19 15.83 11.18
N ASN A 650 -1.02 15.73 11.75
CA ASN A 650 -1.69 16.81 12.49
C ASN A 650 -1.75 18.14 11.72
N THR A 651 -1.84 18.09 10.39
CA THR A 651 -2.18 19.25 9.55
C THR A 651 -3.63 19.66 9.82
N VAL A 652 -4.49 18.64 9.98
CA VAL A 652 -5.79 18.70 10.64
C VAL A 652 -5.77 17.79 11.85
N GLU A 653 -6.56 18.10 12.86
CA GLU A 653 -6.64 17.38 14.14
C GLU A 653 -7.81 16.41 14.19
N GLY A 654 -8.82 16.62 13.35
CA GLY A 654 -9.99 15.75 13.26
C GLY A 654 -10.64 15.73 11.89
N GLN A 655 -11.60 14.84 11.74
CA GLN A 655 -12.44 14.70 10.56
C GLN A 655 -13.82 14.19 10.97
N GLU A 656 -14.71 14.09 10.01
CA GLU A 656 -16.08 13.67 10.18
C GLU A 656 -16.46 12.70 9.06
N ASN A 657 -17.06 11.55 9.39
CA ASN A 657 -17.59 10.57 8.44
C ASN A 657 -18.38 9.47 9.16
N PRO A 658 -19.18 8.68 8.43
CA PRO A 658 -19.79 7.47 8.96
C PRO A 658 -18.74 6.42 9.34
N LEU A 659 -19.08 5.60 10.33
CA LEU A 659 -18.17 4.60 10.92
C LEU A 659 -17.57 3.65 9.87
N PRO A 660 -18.32 3.09 8.91
CA PRO A 660 -17.75 2.19 7.90
C PRO A 660 -16.69 2.86 7.03
N ALA A 661 -16.86 4.15 6.70
CA ALA A 661 -15.90 4.90 5.90
C ALA A 661 -14.60 5.17 6.68
N ILE A 662 -14.72 5.57 7.95
CA ILE A 662 -13.56 5.77 8.85
C ILE A 662 -12.79 4.45 9.00
N ASP A 663 -13.51 3.36 9.23
CA ASP A 663 -12.93 2.05 9.49
C ASP A 663 -12.19 1.49 8.27
N ALA A 664 -12.82 1.55 7.09
CA ALA A 664 -12.24 1.07 5.83
C ALA A 664 -10.98 1.86 5.41
N ALA A 665 -10.80 3.07 5.92
CA ALA A 665 -9.64 3.92 5.71
C ALA A 665 -8.64 3.89 6.87
N SER A 666 -8.86 3.06 7.88
CA SER A 666 -8.03 2.94 9.09
C SER A 666 -7.87 4.25 9.90
N VAL A 667 -8.74 5.24 9.69
CA VAL A 667 -8.59 6.59 10.28
C VAL A 667 -8.58 6.53 11.82
N GLN A 668 -9.30 5.59 12.42
CA GLN A 668 -9.32 5.31 13.86
C GLN A 668 -7.94 5.02 14.47
N GLU A 669 -6.95 4.60 13.68
CA GLU A 669 -5.59 4.34 14.18
C GLU A 669 -4.87 5.60 14.66
N VAL A 670 -5.24 6.76 14.13
CA VAL A 670 -4.64 8.06 14.46
C VAL A 670 -5.63 9.01 15.14
N GLN A 671 -6.84 8.54 15.47
CA GLN A 671 -7.95 9.32 16.01
C GLN A 671 -8.51 8.67 17.30
N PRO A 672 -7.91 8.96 18.48
CA PRO A 672 -8.30 8.37 19.76
C PRO A 672 -9.68 8.77 20.31
N TYR A 673 -10.35 9.77 19.75
CA TYR A 673 -11.68 10.21 20.21
C TYR A 673 -12.68 10.14 19.07
N CYS A 674 -13.87 9.63 19.36
CA CYS A 674 -15.02 9.59 18.45
C CYS A 674 -16.27 10.03 19.20
N SER A 675 -16.98 11.02 18.67
CA SER A 675 -18.25 11.52 19.19
C SER A 675 -19.39 11.10 18.28
N MET A 676 -20.30 10.27 18.80
CA MET A 676 -21.51 9.76 18.13
C MET A 676 -22.62 10.80 18.18
N TRP A 677 -22.53 11.85 17.39
CA TRP A 677 -23.33 13.08 17.53
C TRP A 677 -24.43 13.24 16.49
N ASP A 678 -24.41 12.43 15.41
CA ASP A 678 -25.41 12.39 14.33
C ASP A 678 -25.77 13.77 13.77
N ALA A 679 -24.82 14.72 13.74
CA ALA A 679 -25.14 16.10 13.42
C ALA A 679 -25.54 16.28 11.94
N VAL A 680 -24.99 15.45 11.05
CA VAL A 680 -25.10 15.58 9.60
C VAL A 680 -25.27 14.19 9.00
N TYR A 681 -26.07 14.11 7.93
CA TYR A 681 -26.23 12.91 7.12
C TYR A 681 -25.57 13.07 5.74
N ASP A 682 -25.15 11.97 5.15
CA ASP A 682 -24.55 11.88 3.83
C ASP A 682 -25.13 10.72 3.03
N CYS A 683 -25.51 10.99 1.78
CA CYS A 683 -26.09 10.00 0.88
C CYS A 683 -25.19 9.77 -0.34
N LEU A 684 -25.38 8.62 -0.98
CA LEU A 684 -24.64 8.24 -2.18
C LEU A 684 -25.55 8.24 -3.39
N PHE A 685 -25.27 9.09 -4.37
CA PHE A 685 -25.98 9.02 -5.63
C PHE A 685 -25.40 7.90 -6.48
N PHE A 686 -26.20 6.87 -6.75
CA PHE A 686 -25.81 5.78 -7.64
C PHE A 686 -26.24 6.08 -9.07
N CYS A 687 -25.29 6.53 -9.89
CA CYS A 687 -25.58 7.08 -11.20
C CYS A 687 -24.88 6.32 -12.32
N ILE A 688 -25.53 6.29 -13.48
CA ILE A 688 -24.99 5.90 -14.77
C ILE A 688 -25.02 7.11 -15.71
N ASN A 689 -24.05 7.21 -16.61
CA ASN A 689 -24.03 8.24 -17.64
C ASN A 689 -25.33 8.21 -18.49
N GLN A 690 -25.96 9.37 -18.69
CA GLN A 690 -27.25 9.46 -19.37
C GLN A 690 -27.18 9.05 -20.84
N GLU A 691 -26.15 9.47 -21.59
CA GLU A 691 -26.04 9.11 -23.01
C GLU A 691 -25.90 7.59 -23.19
N LEU A 692 -25.16 6.92 -22.29
CA LEU A 692 -25.08 5.47 -22.25
C LEU A 692 -26.44 4.85 -21.91
N TYR A 693 -27.13 5.34 -20.89
CA TYR A 693 -28.44 4.82 -20.49
C TYR A 693 -29.49 4.98 -21.59
N ASP A 694 -29.51 6.13 -22.28
CA ASP A 694 -30.41 6.42 -23.40
C ASP A 694 -30.10 5.59 -24.66
N SER A 695 -28.91 5.00 -24.75
CA SER A 695 -28.55 4.09 -25.83
C SER A 695 -29.18 2.70 -25.71
N LEU A 696 -29.72 2.36 -24.53
CA LEU A 696 -30.36 1.08 -24.23
C LEU A 696 -31.85 1.08 -24.64
N THR A 697 -32.43 -0.10 -24.86
CA THR A 697 -33.88 -0.21 -25.07
C THR A 697 -34.64 0.01 -23.74
N PRO A 698 -35.93 0.40 -23.76
CA PRO A 698 -36.71 0.57 -22.54
C PRO A 698 -36.73 -0.66 -21.61
N GLU A 699 -36.72 -1.86 -22.18
CA GLU A 699 -36.64 -3.11 -21.41
C GLU A 699 -35.25 -3.35 -20.80
N GLN A 700 -34.18 -2.95 -21.49
CA GLN A 700 -32.82 -2.99 -20.97
C GLN A 700 -32.60 -1.94 -19.87
N GLN A 701 -33.17 -0.74 -20.04
CA GLN A 701 -33.20 0.32 -19.03
C GLN A 701 -33.86 -0.17 -17.74
N ALA A 702 -35.02 -0.84 -17.84
CA ALA A 702 -35.69 -1.42 -16.69
C ALA A 702 -34.82 -2.46 -15.95
N ALA A 703 -34.01 -3.24 -16.67
CA ALA A 703 -33.07 -4.18 -16.06
C ALA A 703 -31.93 -3.47 -15.30
N VAL A 704 -31.41 -2.38 -15.85
CA VAL A 704 -30.39 -1.54 -15.21
C VAL A 704 -30.94 -0.91 -13.94
N ASP A 705 -32.15 -0.36 -13.98
CA ASP A 705 -32.80 0.26 -12.82
C ASP A 705 -33.10 -0.77 -11.73
N GLU A 706 -33.62 -1.95 -12.07
CA GLU A 706 -33.87 -3.02 -11.11
C GLU A 706 -32.56 -3.47 -10.43
N ALA A 707 -31.47 -3.64 -11.20
CA ALA A 707 -30.16 -3.98 -10.66
C ALA A 707 -29.62 -2.88 -9.75
N GLY A 708 -29.78 -1.62 -10.16
CA GLY A 708 -29.34 -0.44 -9.41
C GLY A 708 -30.05 -0.31 -8.07
N GLN A 709 -31.38 -0.44 -8.06
CA GLN A 709 -32.20 -0.39 -6.84
C GLN A 709 -31.83 -1.51 -5.86
N LYS A 710 -31.67 -2.74 -6.34
CA LYS A 710 -31.26 -3.88 -5.50
C LYS A 710 -29.85 -3.71 -4.93
N ALA A 711 -28.94 -3.10 -5.70
CA ALA A 711 -27.61 -2.79 -5.20
C ALA A 711 -27.65 -1.68 -4.12
N VAL A 712 -28.53 -0.69 -4.25
CA VAL A 712 -28.79 0.32 -3.20
C VAL A 712 -29.34 -0.32 -1.94
N GLU A 713 -30.34 -1.20 -2.04
CA GLU A 713 -30.88 -1.94 -0.89
C GLU A 713 -29.79 -2.76 -0.17
N TYR A 714 -28.96 -3.46 -0.94
CA TYR A 714 -27.83 -4.21 -0.41
C TYR A 714 -26.80 -3.31 0.28
N GLU A 715 -26.47 -2.17 -0.35
CA GLU A 715 -25.51 -1.19 0.17
C GLU A 715 -25.98 -0.63 1.52
N ARG A 716 -27.22 -0.11 1.60
CA ARG A 716 -27.81 0.40 2.85
C ARG A 716 -27.76 -0.67 3.95
N TYR A 717 -28.07 -1.93 3.63
CA TYR A 717 -28.01 -3.04 4.58
C TYR A 717 -26.59 -3.26 5.13
N ILE A 718 -25.59 -3.40 4.26
CA ILE A 718 -24.22 -3.69 4.71
C ILE A 718 -23.55 -2.49 5.40
N ASN A 719 -24.00 -1.27 5.10
CA ASN A 719 -23.52 -0.06 5.73
C ASN A 719 -23.94 -0.01 7.20
N ARG A 720 -25.21 -0.31 7.49
CA ARG A 720 -25.76 -0.32 8.85
C ARG A 720 -25.35 -1.54 9.67
N ALA A 721 -25.17 -2.70 9.04
CA ALA A 721 -24.92 -3.96 9.74
C ALA A 721 -23.58 -4.02 10.51
N GLY A 722 -22.65 -3.11 10.23
CA GLY A 722 -21.29 -3.14 10.78
C GLY A 722 -21.05 -2.29 12.02
N ASP A 723 -21.94 -1.34 12.35
CA ASP A 723 -21.62 -0.25 13.28
C ASP A 723 -21.26 -0.73 14.69
N GLU A 724 -22.05 -1.65 15.27
CA GLU A 724 -21.78 -2.19 16.61
C GLU A 724 -20.44 -2.95 16.68
N GLU A 725 -20.12 -3.71 15.62
CA GLU A 725 -18.85 -4.45 15.53
C GLU A 725 -17.67 -3.48 15.39
N ILE A 726 -17.83 -2.44 14.56
CA ILE A 726 -16.82 -1.39 14.36
C ILE A 726 -16.53 -0.68 15.68
N LEU A 727 -17.54 -0.19 16.39
CA LEU A 727 -17.37 0.52 17.66
C LEU A 727 -16.74 -0.38 18.73
N SER A 728 -17.18 -1.63 18.83
CA SER A 728 -16.60 -2.61 19.75
C SER A 728 -15.13 -2.85 19.44
N ARG A 729 -14.79 -3.04 18.16
CA ARG A 729 -13.41 -3.21 17.71
C ARG A 729 -12.56 -1.97 18.00
N TRP A 730 -13.07 -0.77 17.77
CA TRP A 730 -12.34 0.46 18.04
C TRP A 730 -12.08 0.66 19.54
N LYS A 731 -13.07 0.42 20.39
CA LYS A 731 -12.91 0.45 21.87
C LYS A 731 -11.86 -0.57 22.32
N GLU A 732 -11.95 -1.82 21.87
CA GLU A 732 -11.11 -2.92 22.38
C GLU A 732 -9.69 -2.98 21.76
N LYS A 733 -9.57 -2.75 20.45
CA LYS A 733 -8.30 -2.94 19.72
C LYS A 733 -7.52 -1.65 19.52
N ASN A 734 -8.21 -0.57 19.17
CA ASN A 734 -7.61 0.72 18.85
C ASN A 734 -7.52 1.64 20.09
N GLY A 735 -8.31 1.37 21.13
CA GLY A 735 -8.36 2.18 22.34
C GLY A 735 -9.05 3.52 22.12
N VAL A 736 -9.97 3.59 21.15
CA VAL A 736 -10.74 4.81 20.86
C VAL A 736 -11.76 5.02 21.98
N THR A 737 -11.80 6.26 22.49
CA THR A 737 -12.84 6.72 23.41
C THR A 737 -14.05 7.12 22.59
N ILE A 738 -15.17 6.42 22.78
CA ILE A 738 -16.44 6.73 22.12
C ILE A 738 -17.31 7.50 23.11
N THR A 739 -17.78 8.67 22.70
CA THR A 739 -18.75 9.49 23.42
C THR A 739 -20.11 9.29 22.78
N GLU A 740 -21.05 8.72 23.53
CA GLU A 740 -22.40 8.46 23.03
C GLU A 740 -23.21 9.76 23.00
N LYS A 741 -24.22 9.83 22.13
CA LYS A 741 -25.05 11.03 21.91
C LYS A 741 -25.70 11.55 23.18
N GLU A 742 -26.14 10.64 24.05
CA GLU A 742 -26.84 10.94 25.29
C GLU A 742 -25.94 11.63 26.33
N ASP A 743 -24.62 11.48 26.18
CA ASP A 743 -23.62 12.09 27.05
C ASP A 743 -23.19 13.49 26.55
N MET A 744 -23.77 13.98 25.45
CA MET A 744 -23.43 15.25 24.81
C MET A 744 -24.51 16.33 24.96
N ASP A 745 -24.08 17.59 25.02
CA ASP A 745 -24.95 18.78 24.94
C ASP A 745 -25.30 19.08 23.48
N ILE A 746 -26.15 18.23 22.88
CA ILE A 746 -26.63 18.36 21.50
C ILE A 746 -27.34 19.71 21.27
N ASP A 747 -28.03 20.24 22.28
CA ASP A 747 -28.71 21.53 22.20
C ASP A 747 -27.73 22.69 21.97
N SER A 748 -26.53 22.64 22.56
CA SER A 748 -25.47 23.63 22.30
C SER A 748 -25.03 23.65 20.83
N PHE A 749 -24.93 22.48 20.19
CA PHE A 749 -24.59 22.38 18.78
C PHE A 749 -25.71 22.89 17.89
N LYS A 750 -26.97 22.58 18.21
CA LYS A 750 -28.16 23.06 17.49
C LYS A 750 -28.29 24.59 17.55
N GLU A 751 -28.11 25.19 18.73
CA GLU A 751 -28.20 26.65 18.87
C GLU A 751 -27.07 27.37 18.10
N ALA A 752 -25.87 26.78 18.03
CA ALA A 752 -24.75 27.36 17.28
C ALA A 752 -24.99 27.45 15.76
N VAL A 753 -25.71 26.49 15.17
CA VAL A 753 -26.06 26.48 13.73
C VAL A 753 -27.46 27.01 13.44
N LYS A 754 -28.14 27.63 14.41
CA LYS A 754 -29.46 28.21 14.19
C LYS A 754 -29.46 29.22 13.03
N GLY A 755 -30.46 29.10 12.16
CA GLY A 755 -30.57 29.92 10.95
C GLY A 755 -29.56 29.54 9.85
N ILE A 756 -28.98 28.35 9.89
CA ILE A 756 -28.12 27.83 8.81
C ILE A 756 -28.93 27.51 7.54
N ASP A 757 -30.16 27.05 7.69
CA ASP A 757 -31.16 26.86 6.64
C ASP A 757 -31.43 28.16 5.86
N GLU A 758 -31.75 29.24 6.56
CA GLU A 758 -32.00 30.56 5.94
C GLU A 758 -30.72 31.17 5.36
N TRP A 759 -29.55 30.85 5.91
CA TRP A 759 -28.27 31.21 5.29
C TRP A 759 -28.05 30.45 3.98
N TYR A 760 -28.34 29.14 3.98
CA TYR A 760 -28.16 28.27 2.83
C TYR A 760 -29.12 28.63 1.69
N ILE A 761 -30.39 28.93 2.00
CA ILE A 761 -31.36 29.44 1.01
C ILE A 761 -30.82 30.69 0.32
N LYS A 762 -30.32 31.67 1.08
CA LYS A 762 -29.74 32.90 0.50
C LYS A 762 -28.50 32.65 -0.34
N GLU A 763 -27.67 31.69 0.07
CA GLU A 763 -26.49 31.29 -0.68
C GLU A 763 -26.91 30.73 -2.05
N LEU A 764 -27.89 29.81 -2.08
CA LEU A 764 -28.45 29.27 -3.32
C LEU A 764 -29.13 30.34 -4.20
N GLU A 765 -29.98 31.18 -3.62
CA GLU A 765 -30.63 32.30 -4.34
C GLU A 765 -29.59 33.25 -4.96
N SER A 766 -28.48 33.51 -4.25
CA SER A 766 -27.39 34.37 -4.77
C SER A 766 -26.66 33.76 -5.96
N GLN A 767 -26.73 32.44 -6.12
CA GLN A 767 -26.17 31.69 -7.24
C GLN A 767 -27.19 31.42 -8.36
N GLY A 768 -28.43 31.91 -8.21
CA GLY A 768 -29.47 31.90 -9.24
C GLY A 768 -30.50 30.77 -9.13
N TYR A 769 -30.51 30.03 -8.02
CA TYR A 769 -31.50 28.98 -7.77
C TYR A 769 -32.76 29.56 -7.11
N GLU A 770 -33.79 29.85 -7.91
CA GLU A 770 -35.04 30.50 -7.46
C GLU A 770 -35.95 29.56 -6.63
N ASP A 771 -35.73 28.24 -6.75
CA ASP A 771 -36.43 27.14 -6.07
C ASP A 771 -35.77 26.73 -4.74
N ALA A 772 -34.73 27.44 -4.30
CA ALA A 772 -33.93 27.11 -3.11
C ALA A 772 -34.77 26.89 -1.83
N ARG A 773 -35.82 27.68 -1.62
CA ARG A 773 -36.69 27.55 -0.44
C ARG A 773 -37.54 26.30 -0.49
N GLU A 774 -38.12 25.98 -1.66
CA GLU A 774 -38.90 24.76 -1.85
C GLU A 774 -38.02 23.52 -1.61
N LEU A 775 -36.81 23.54 -2.16
CA LEU A 775 -35.83 22.48 -1.95
C LEU A 775 -35.53 22.23 -0.46
N VAL A 776 -35.25 23.30 0.30
CA VAL A 776 -34.96 23.18 1.74
C VAL A 776 -36.20 22.73 2.52
N GLU A 777 -37.37 23.26 2.20
CA GLU A 777 -38.63 22.90 2.87
C GLU A 777 -38.97 21.40 2.70
N VAL A 778 -38.75 20.84 1.51
CA VAL A 778 -39.01 19.41 1.24
C VAL A 778 -38.09 18.48 2.04
N PHE A 779 -36.85 18.89 2.32
CA PHE A 779 -35.93 18.12 3.17
C PHE A 779 -36.17 18.32 4.68
N CYS A 780 -36.77 19.45 5.07
CA CYS A 780 -37.03 19.79 6.47
C CYS A 780 -38.45 19.42 6.95
N SER A 781 -39.38 19.12 6.04
CA SER A 781 -40.72 18.61 6.34
C SER A 781 -40.70 17.14 6.70
#